data_AF-A0A0S8A248-F1
#
_entry.id   AF-A0A0S8A248-F1
#
_cell.length_a   1.000
_cell.length_b   1.000
_cell.length_c   1.000
_cell.angle_alpha   90.00
_cell.angle_beta   90.00
_cell.angle_gamma   90.00
#
_symmetry.space_group_name_H-M   'P 1'
#
loop_
_entity.id
_entity.type
_entity.pdbx_description
1 polymer ?
#
loop_
_entity_poly.entity_id
_entity_poly.type
_entity_poly.pdbx_seq_one_letter_code
_entity_poly.pdbx_strand_id
1 'polypeptide(L)'
;MSEKTPDTALNEKRQPFSWVDRFLKPIAKLSGWISKRPEKRVELVYWMLALLGIGPAIRAEVLFPFDWSQGVGLYYTVSWFDKTFSLLQLESLPNVRLAIVTAVLLLMAFALFVLAVARRRYARLIAILPYLTLLLPYLAINLGFLEAQPWWLLLSNGIYMGSAFAVFLYFIVAGRVGSSYFFLFVLLMIVYQPVDELFGWKQIINFIAASVVLSFIYETARQNWPLLRQIGRTGALSLLQRTFSLWSPTLLLIAAGLWISHQLTSSTEQILYQQGVVTPYCLLHEAQPSAEIKCPPQGMALRRDAITMYNNDPEPDWCVLKDELDPERGLMRGAKWFGCPANYSAVDAAYVYRLSRLPFFVSLDLTMAAKFNAAQDKLDKAKREFDDAKFRNPVWVEYEARRVFNFVPRNTGLIEQECKMLDVNCGSANLVKRILNGAYADIRARAERRFVADAIARAEGLDKKLAPSANTAKSEADEALITLKQKTTKTINRVYQTSKVIQILFTAWLIIIAIKSFLYVFSRVIFDKSTDIHVDLLEHEADARQGAVKHLQEVMIPGDYPYTIYYKSNFQPLGPAPRFSIPQWRSSLLSRIRFGAWNMNRVDMPLDDKRGLTFNAIEAEYLVDWQMEEGEEVIFSYGNFVAMNENVELRTVISLRVASMLMGRFIFHAARCKGRPGRLILRTRGKPATAEQVRQSIPASRLIAWNRYARFSVDSHLTRADIFLNGFNLRRSETDDDARPQGIIVVEADARSGSIMVGTLRFAKHFLLPV
;
A
#
# COMPACT_ATOMS: atom_id res chain seq x y z
N MET A 1 -18.32 26.07 -55.21
CA MET A 1 -17.94 27.43 -54.76
C MET A 1 -17.24 27.29 -53.43
N SER A 2 -15.91 27.46 -53.44
CA SER A 2 -15.03 27.29 -52.27
C SER A 2 -14.63 28.68 -51.80
N GLU A 3 -15.09 29.04 -50.61
CA GLU A 3 -14.84 30.33 -49.98
C GLU A 3 -13.48 30.27 -49.28
N LYS A 4 -12.48 30.93 -49.87
CA LYS A 4 -11.17 31.15 -49.26
C LYS A 4 -11.32 32.16 -48.12
N THR A 5 -11.26 31.68 -46.89
CA THR A 5 -11.03 32.55 -45.72
C THR A 5 -9.58 33.05 -45.74
N PRO A 6 -9.33 34.36 -45.55
CA PRO A 6 -7.98 34.90 -45.51
C PRO A 6 -7.32 34.60 -44.16
N ASP A 7 -6.14 33.98 -44.21
CA ASP A 7 -5.21 33.86 -43.09
C ASP A 7 -4.76 35.25 -42.60
N THR A 8 -5.49 35.82 -41.65
CA THR A 8 -5.01 36.95 -40.85
C THR A 8 -4.06 36.43 -39.78
N ALA A 9 -2.79 36.28 -40.16
CA ALA A 9 -1.69 36.13 -39.23
C ALA A 9 -1.58 37.38 -38.35
N LEU A 10 -2.25 37.36 -37.20
CA LEU A 10 -2.06 38.28 -36.09
C LEU A 10 -0.62 38.10 -35.57
N ASN A 11 0.29 38.88 -36.15
CA ASN A 11 1.65 39.05 -35.68
C ASN A 11 1.60 39.87 -34.38
N GLU A 12 1.24 39.20 -33.29
CA GLU A 12 1.23 39.74 -31.94
C GLU A 12 2.67 40.11 -31.55
N LYS A 13 3.04 41.39 -31.74
CA LYS A 13 4.30 41.98 -31.24
C LYS A 13 4.32 41.86 -29.72
N ARG A 14 4.78 40.71 -29.21
CA ARG A 14 5.11 40.52 -27.80
C ARG A 14 6.23 41.48 -27.45
N GLN A 15 5.91 42.55 -26.71
CA GLN A 15 6.92 43.39 -26.10
C GLN A 15 7.74 42.52 -25.12
N PRO A 16 9.07 42.40 -25.30
CA PRO A 16 9.89 41.66 -24.36
C PRO A 16 9.96 42.45 -23.05
N PHE A 17 9.57 41.81 -21.94
CA PHE A 17 9.82 42.32 -20.59
C PHE A 17 11.35 42.39 -20.36
N SER A 18 11.95 43.53 -20.69
CA SER A 18 13.41 43.69 -20.86
C SER A 18 14.24 43.43 -19.59
N TRP A 19 13.64 43.58 -18.40
CA TRP A 19 14.30 43.25 -17.13
C TRP A 19 14.28 41.75 -16.83
N VAL A 20 13.16 41.06 -17.12
CA VAL A 20 13.05 39.61 -16.93
C VAL A 20 14.04 38.88 -17.83
N ASP A 21 14.20 39.32 -19.09
CA ASP A 21 15.20 38.73 -20.00
C ASP A 21 16.65 38.96 -19.55
N ARG A 22 16.97 40.10 -18.92
CA ARG A 22 18.31 40.33 -18.34
C ARG A 22 18.57 39.45 -17.12
N PHE A 23 17.60 39.31 -16.22
CA PHE A 23 17.73 38.48 -15.01
C PHE A 23 17.75 36.98 -15.35
N LEU A 24 16.99 36.58 -16.39
CA LEU A 24 16.97 35.22 -16.88
C LEU A 24 18.14 34.87 -17.80
N LYS A 25 18.95 35.82 -18.29
CA LYS A 25 20.04 35.53 -19.24
C LYS A 25 21.07 34.49 -18.73
N PRO A 26 21.54 34.54 -17.47
CA PRO A 26 22.41 33.49 -16.90
C PRO A 26 21.68 32.16 -16.75
N ILE A 27 20.41 32.21 -16.33
CA ILE A 27 19.52 31.06 -16.19
C ILE A 27 19.22 30.43 -17.57
N ALA A 28 19.16 31.23 -18.63
CA ALA A 28 18.94 30.80 -20.00
C ALA A 28 20.16 30.06 -20.56
N LYS A 29 21.37 30.45 -20.14
CA LYS A 29 22.60 29.72 -20.48
C LYS A 29 22.64 28.35 -19.79
N LEU A 30 22.27 28.31 -18.51
CA LEU A 30 22.10 27.05 -17.75
C LEU A 30 20.94 26.20 -18.29
N SER A 31 19.83 26.81 -18.68
CA SER A 31 18.68 26.12 -19.27
C SER A 31 19.01 25.54 -20.63
N GLY A 32 19.82 26.21 -21.44
CA GLY A 32 20.34 25.71 -22.71
C GLY A 32 21.24 24.47 -22.55
N TRP A 33 21.91 24.31 -21.40
CA TRP A 33 22.64 23.09 -21.07
C TRP A 33 21.70 21.97 -20.62
N ILE A 34 20.70 22.29 -19.79
CA ILE A 34 19.69 21.34 -19.30
C ILE A 34 18.79 20.82 -20.44
N SER A 35 18.46 21.68 -21.42
CA SER A 35 17.61 21.31 -22.55
C SER A 35 18.26 20.26 -23.46
N LYS A 36 19.60 20.22 -23.51
CA LYS A 36 20.38 19.21 -24.24
C LYS A 36 20.41 17.84 -23.55
N ARG A 37 20.01 17.74 -22.27
CA ARG A 37 19.95 16.46 -21.54
C ARG A 37 18.66 15.69 -21.92
N PRO A 38 18.72 14.34 -21.96
CA PRO A 38 17.54 13.53 -22.26
C PRO A 38 16.43 13.82 -21.23
N GLU A 39 15.21 14.09 -21.72
CA GLU A 39 14.06 14.54 -20.91
C GLU A 39 13.83 13.66 -19.68
N LYS A 40 13.98 12.33 -19.83
CA LYS A 40 13.83 11.37 -18.74
C LYS A 40 14.72 11.64 -17.52
N ARG A 41 15.97 12.09 -17.73
CA ARG A 41 16.89 12.38 -16.61
C ARG A 41 16.50 13.65 -15.87
N VAL A 42 16.07 14.67 -16.60
CA VAL A 42 15.62 15.96 -16.03
C VAL A 42 14.33 15.74 -15.22
N GLU A 43 13.40 14.94 -15.72
CA GLU A 43 12.17 14.60 -14.99
C GLU A 43 12.44 13.79 -13.72
N LEU A 44 13.38 12.83 -13.79
CA LEU A 44 13.81 12.07 -12.62
C LEU A 44 14.32 12.98 -11.50
N VAL A 45 15.25 13.89 -11.81
CA VAL A 45 15.82 14.83 -10.82
C VAL A 45 14.74 15.75 -10.27
N TYR A 46 13.92 16.35 -11.15
CA TYR A 46 12.85 17.26 -10.73
C TYR A 46 11.88 16.60 -9.74
N TRP A 47 11.40 15.38 -10.05
CA TRP A 47 10.44 14.70 -9.18
C TRP A 47 11.07 14.15 -7.90
N MET A 48 12.32 13.69 -7.93
CA MET A 48 13.05 13.32 -6.72
C MET A 48 13.16 14.51 -5.76
N LEU A 49 13.51 15.69 -6.28
CA LEU A 49 13.53 16.92 -5.49
C LEU A 49 12.13 17.28 -4.97
N ALA A 50 11.11 17.32 -5.84
CA ALA A 50 9.75 17.64 -5.40
C ALA A 50 9.24 16.71 -4.27
N LEU A 51 9.53 15.40 -4.37
CA LEU A 51 9.13 14.40 -3.37
C LEU A 51 9.94 14.51 -2.06
N LEU A 52 11.20 14.93 -2.10
CA LEU A 52 11.97 15.20 -0.89
C LEU A 52 11.35 16.32 -0.05
N GLY A 53 10.75 17.33 -0.69
CA GLY A 53 10.06 18.43 0.01
C GLY A 53 8.83 17.98 0.82
N ILE A 54 8.19 16.87 0.45
CA ILE A 54 7.04 16.31 1.19
C ILE A 54 7.45 15.30 2.28
N GLY A 55 8.75 14.97 2.38
CA GLY A 55 9.28 14.01 3.36
C GLY A 55 8.84 14.27 4.80
N PRO A 56 8.98 15.50 5.34
CA PRO A 56 8.50 15.82 6.70
C PRO A 56 7.01 15.59 6.91
N ALA A 57 6.17 15.86 5.90
CA ALA A 57 4.73 15.60 5.98
C ALA A 57 4.42 14.08 6.03
N ILE A 58 5.17 13.26 5.28
CA ILE A 58 5.03 11.80 5.34
C ILE A 58 5.47 11.26 6.71
N ARG A 59 6.61 11.74 7.23
CA ARG A 59 7.13 11.37 8.55
C ARG A 59 6.13 11.61 9.67
N ALA A 60 5.43 12.75 9.63
CA ALA A 60 4.48 13.14 10.67
C ALA A 60 3.06 12.58 10.44
N GLU A 61 2.83 11.78 9.38
CA GLU A 61 1.49 11.30 9.00
C GLU A 61 0.48 12.41 8.67
N VAL A 62 0.95 13.63 8.37
CA VAL A 62 0.10 14.81 8.12
C VAL A 62 -0.14 15.07 6.63
N LEU A 63 0.20 14.11 5.77
CA LEU A 63 -0.05 14.27 4.34
C LEU A 63 -1.56 14.30 4.04
N PHE A 64 -2.41 13.75 4.92
CA PHE A 64 -3.85 13.70 4.71
C PHE A 64 -4.60 14.64 5.66
N PRO A 65 -5.61 15.39 5.16
CA PRO A 65 -6.36 16.35 5.96
C PRO A 65 -7.07 15.76 7.19
N PHE A 66 -7.43 14.48 7.18
CA PHE A 66 -8.14 13.84 8.30
C PHE A 66 -7.26 13.64 9.54
N ASP A 67 -5.93 13.62 9.39
CA ASP A 67 -4.98 13.49 10.50
C ASP A 67 -4.59 14.86 11.10
N TRP A 68 -4.95 15.97 10.44
CA TRP A 68 -4.57 17.32 10.89
C TRP A 68 -5.20 17.70 12.23
N SER A 69 -6.31 17.08 12.60
CA SER A 69 -7.03 17.32 13.86
C SER A 69 -6.32 16.74 15.08
N GLN A 70 -5.42 15.76 14.91
CA GLN A 70 -4.77 15.07 16.04
C GLN A 70 -3.67 15.90 16.72
N GLY A 71 -3.46 17.15 16.28
CA GLY A 71 -2.48 18.05 16.87
C GLY A 71 -1.07 17.68 16.42
N VAL A 72 -0.50 18.48 15.53
CA VAL A 72 0.87 18.25 15.08
C VAL A 72 1.81 18.93 16.06
N GLY A 73 2.75 18.17 16.62
CA GLY A 73 3.71 18.71 17.58
C GLY A 73 4.40 19.95 17.02
N LEU A 74 4.45 21.04 17.79
CA LEU A 74 4.92 22.36 17.34
C LEU A 74 6.30 22.34 16.65
N TYR A 75 7.14 21.35 16.97
CA TYR A 75 8.53 21.22 16.53
C TYR A 75 8.77 20.12 15.48
N TYR A 76 7.74 19.53 14.87
CA TYR A 76 7.95 18.36 14.01
C TYR A 76 8.79 18.67 12.75
N THR A 77 8.60 19.83 12.12
CA THR A 77 9.37 20.26 10.94
C THR A 77 10.85 20.46 11.27
N VAL A 78 11.14 21.12 12.41
CA VAL A 78 12.51 21.35 12.88
C VAL A 78 13.20 20.04 13.28
N SER A 79 12.50 19.17 14.01
CA SER A 79 13.06 17.87 14.43
C SER A 79 13.42 16.94 13.25
N TRP A 80 12.87 17.17 12.06
CA TRP A 80 13.28 16.45 10.86
C TRP A 80 14.66 16.89 10.39
N PHE A 81 14.90 18.19 10.32
CA PHE A 81 16.22 18.74 10.02
C PHE A 81 17.24 18.32 11.04
N ASP A 82 16.86 18.36 12.33
CA ASP A 82 17.81 18.03 13.37
C ASP A 82 18.33 16.59 13.23
N LYS A 83 17.43 15.63 13.03
CA LYS A 83 17.83 14.24 12.82
C LYS A 83 18.52 13.98 11.47
N THR A 84 18.10 14.67 10.41
CA THR A 84 18.71 14.46 9.07
C THR A 84 20.16 14.93 9.05
N PHE A 85 20.44 16.04 9.72
CA PHE A 85 21.76 16.66 9.72
C PHE A 85 22.63 16.25 10.92
N SER A 86 22.10 15.51 11.92
CA SER A 86 22.91 14.98 13.01
C SER A 86 23.97 13.96 12.53
N LEU A 87 23.71 13.28 11.41
CA LEU A 87 24.68 12.38 10.77
C LEU A 87 25.99 13.06 10.37
N LEU A 88 25.99 14.38 10.18
CA LEU A 88 27.17 15.12 9.76
C LEU A 88 28.11 15.50 10.93
N GLN A 89 27.84 15.05 12.16
CA GLN A 89 28.65 15.32 13.36
C GLN A 89 29.01 16.81 13.58
N LEU A 90 28.19 17.73 13.06
CA LEU A 90 28.39 19.18 13.13
C LEU A 90 27.90 19.80 14.45
N GLU A 91 27.85 19.01 15.53
CA GLU A 91 27.23 19.41 16.80
C GLU A 91 27.91 20.60 17.48
N SER A 92 29.19 20.86 17.18
CA SER A 92 29.97 21.89 17.86
C SER A 92 29.66 23.32 17.44
N LEU A 93 28.95 23.56 16.32
CA LEU A 93 28.72 24.91 15.79
C LEU A 93 27.28 25.09 15.26
N PRO A 94 26.31 25.50 16.11
CA PRO A 94 24.89 25.62 15.72
C PRO A 94 24.67 26.59 14.55
N ASN A 95 25.45 27.68 14.47
CA ASN A 95 25.40 28.64 13.37
C ASN A 95 25.82 28.03 12.02
N VAL A 96 26.80 27.11 12.05
CA VAL A 96 27.26 26.41 10.83
C VAL A 96 26.18 25.43 10.38
N ARG A 97 25.56 24.69 11.31
CA ARG A 97 24.42 23.82 11.00
C ARG A 97 23.26 24.60 10.38
N LEU A 98 22.86 25.72 10.98
CA LEU A 98 21.83 26.62 10.46
C LEU A 98 22.16 27.05 9.02
N ALA A 99 23.37 27.54 8.78
CA ALA A 99 23.81 27.99 7.45
C ALA A 99 23.78 26.85 6.42
N ILE A 100 24.23 25.64 6.78
CA ILE A 100 24.22 24.47 5.89
C ILE A 100 22.79 24.05 5.55
N VAL A 101 21.91 23.93 6.55
CA VAL A 101 20.51 23.53 6.33
C VAL A 101 19.78 24.54 5.45
N THR A 102 19.92 25.83 5.75
CA THR A 102 19.34 26.92 4.94
C THR A 102 19.90 26.90 3.51
N ALA A 103 21.22 26.74 3.34
CA ALA A 103 21.85 26.66 2.02
C ALA A 103 21.34 25.45 1.22
N VAL A 104 21.22 24.28 1.84
CA VAL A 104 20.69 23.07 1.19
C VAL A 104 19.24 23.28 0.76
N LEU A 105 18.37 23.79 1.64
CA LEU A 105 16.97 24.04 1.30
C LEU A 105 16.82 25.05 0.15
N LEU A 106 17.53 26.16 0.21
CA LEU A 106 17.52 27.17 -0.84
C LEU A 106 18.10 26.64 -2.15
N LEU A 107 19.15 25.81 -2.09
CA LEU A 107 19.73 25.17 -3.28
C LEU A 107 18.72 24.22 -3.95
N MET A 108 17.99 23.41 -3.17
CA MET A 108 16.97 22.50 -3.70
C MET A 108 15.80 23.28 -4.32
N ALA A 109 15.32 24.33 -3.63
CA ALA A 109 14.30 25.25 -4.14
C ALA A 109 14.74 25.95 -5.44
N PHE A 110 15.98 26.46 -5.49
CA PHE A 110 16.56 27.10 -6.65
C PHE A 110 16.74 26.11 -7.82
N ALA A 111 17.18 24.88 -7.56
CA ALA A 111 17.29 23.85 -8.58
C ALA A 111 15.92 23.54 -9.20
N LEU A 112 14.87 23.40 -8.39
CA LEU A 112 13.49 23.23 -8.87
C LEU A 112 13.02 24.43 -9.70
N PHE A 113 13.32 25.66 -9.28
CA PHE A 113 13.03 26.88 -10.04
C PHE A 113 13.69 26.87 -11.41
N VAL A 114 15.01 26.63 -11.47
CA VAL A 114 15.75 26.58 -12.74
C VAL A 114 15.21 25.48 -13.65
N LEU A 115 14.91 24.28 -13.12
CA LEU A 115 14.34 23.17 -13.89
C LEU A 115 12.94 23.47 -14.44
N ALA A 116 12.09 24.14 -13.67
CA ALA A 116 10.75 24.54 -14.07
C ALA A 116 10.77 25.61 -15.17
N VAL A 117 11.58 26.67 -14.98
CA VAL A 117 11.74 27.78 -15.94
C VAL A 117 12.41 27.30 -17.23
N ALA A 118 13.45 26.48 -17.13
CA ALA A 118 14.17 25.94 -18.29
C ALA A 118 13.26 25.18 -19.27
N ARG A 119 12.23 24.51 -18.76
CA ARG A 119 11.26 23.74 -19.56
C ARG A 119 9.99 24.53 -19.89
N ARG A 120 9.89 25.80 -19.47
CA ARG A 120 8.69 26.66 -19.62
C ARG A 120 7.41 26.01 -19.08
N ARG A 121 7.53 25.16 -18.05
CA ARG A 121 6.39 24.47 -17.42
C ARG A 121 6.11 25.13 -16.06
N TYR A 122 5.54 26.33 -16.04
CA TYR A 122 5.38 27.16 -14.83
C TYR A 122 4.58 26.48 -13.70
N ALA A 123 3.65 25.57 -14.01
CA ALA A 123 2.94 24.78 -13.00
C ALA A 123 3.90 23.96 -12.10
N ARG A 124 5.12 23.66 -12.57
CA ARG A 124 6.17 22.99 -11.78
C ARG A 124 6.72 23.84 -10.63
N LEU A 125 6.45 25.15 -10.60
CA LEU A 125 6.89 26.01 -9.51
C LEU A 125 6.18 25.68 -8.18
N ILE A 126 5.03 24.99 -8.22
CA ILE A 126 4.32 24.51 -7.01
C ILE A 126 5.25 23.63 -6.13
N ALA A 127 6.17 22.87 -6.74
CA ALA A 127 7.11 22.01 -6.02
C ALA A 127 8.11 22.77 -5.12
N ILE A 128 8.24 24.09 -5.29
CA ILE A 128 9.14 24.92 -4.48
C ILE A 128 8.50 25.25 -3.12
N LEU A 129 7.16 25.30 -3.05
CA LEU A 129 6.43 25.79 -1.87
C LEU A 129 6.81 25.06 -0.57
N PRO A 130 6.92 23.72 -0.51
CA PRO A 130 7.30 23.02 0.72
C PRO A 130 8.66 23.44 1.26
N TYR A 131 9.61 23.76 0.39
CA TYR A 131 10.95 24.19 0.81
C TYR A 131 10.95 25.58 1.44
N LEU A 132 10.20 26.51 0.85
CA LEU A 132 10.06 27.87 1.37
C LEU A 132 9.31 27.86 2.71
N THR A 133 8.27 27.04 2.83
CA THR A 133 7.45 26.95 4.04
C THR A 133 8.13 26.19 5.17
N LEU A 134 9.04 25.25 4.88
CA LEU A 134 9.94 24.63 5.88
C LEU A 134 11.01 25.59 6.41
N LEU A 135 11.50 26.49 5.56
CA LEU A 135 12.56 27.42 5.93
C LEU A 135 12.09 28.42 7.00
N LEU A 136 10.83 28.85 6.93
CA LEU A 136 10.25 29.81 7.86
C LEU A 136 10.35 29.37 9.33
N PRO A 137 9.74 28.25 9.78
CA PRO A 137 9.80 27.82 11.18
C PRO A 137 11.23 27.49 11.62
N TYR A 138 12.05 26.96 10.72
CA TYR A 138 13.44 26.66 11.02
C TYR A 138 14.27 27.92 11.33
N LEU A 139 14.14 28.97 10.52
CA LEU A 139 14.83 30.24 10.75
C LEU A 139 14.30 30.95 12.01
N ALA A 140 12.99 30.98 12.23
CA ALA A 140 12.42 31.65 13.41
C ALA A 140 12.92 31.05 14.73
N ILE A 141 12.96 29.71 14.82
CA ILE A 141 13.45 29.02 16.02
C ILE A 141 14.95 29.28 16.23
N ASN A 142 15.77 29.17 15.18
CA ASN A 142 17.24 29.27 15.32
C ASN A 142 17.76 30.71 15.43
N LEU A 143 17.06 31.71 14.88
CA LEU A 143 17.43 33.12 15.03
C LEU A 143 17.03 33.72 16.37
N GLY A 144 16.47 32.90 17.28
CA GLY A 144 16.08 33.37 18.59
C GLY A 144 14.94 34.38 18.54
N PHE A 145 14.02 34.26 17.57
CA PHE A 145 12.68 34.86 17.70
C PHE A 145 11.94 34.08 18.81
N LEU A 146 12.43 34.23 20.04
CA LEU A 146 12.16 33.43 21.24
C LEU A 146 10.81 33.75 21.91
N GLU A 147 10.08 34.73 21.38
CA GLU A 147 8.66 34.97 21.67
C GLU A 147 7.76 34.60 20.49
N ALA A 148 8.21 33.73 19.58
CA ALA A 148 7.35 33.17 18.54
C ALA A 148 6.20 32.44 19.22
N GLN A 149 5.11 33.15 19.39
CA GLN A 149 3.93 32.64 20.07
C GLN A 149 3.51 31.32 19.39
N PRO A 150 3.06 30.32 20.16
CA PRO A 150 2.72 28.99 19.63
C PRO A 150 1.83 29.00 18.39
N TRP A 151 0.97 30.02 18.24
CA TRP A 151 0.11 30.20 17.07
C TRP A 151 0.88 30.41 15.76
N TRP A 152 2.06 31.04 15.77
CA TRP A 152 2.85 31.27 14.56
C TRP A 152 3.51 29.97 14.08
N LEU A 153 4.01 29.15 15.00
CA LEU A 153 4.51 27.81 14.68
C LEU A 153 3.38 26.92 14.15
N LEU A 154 2.20 27.00 14.76
CA LEU A 154 1.01 26.30 14.27
C LEU A 154 0.64 26.74 12.84
N LEU A 155 0.61 28.06 12.59
CA LEU A 155 0.29 28.63 11.28
C LEU A 155 1.31 28.22 10.22
N SER A 156 2.60 28.38 10.48
CA SER A 156 3.66 28.01 9.53
C SER A 156 3.66 26.52 9.22
N ASN A 157 3.48 25.67 10.23
CA ASN A 157 3.31 24.23 10.05
C ASN A 157 2.05 23.89 9.23
N GLY A 158 0.94 24.60 9.45
CA GLY A 158 -0.30 24.43 8.66
C GLY A 158 -0.11 24.82 7.18
N ILE A 159 0.58 25.94 6.92
CA ILE A 159 0.94 26.37 5.56
C ILE A 159 1.85 25.33 4.90
N TYR A 160 2.84 24.78 5.63
CA TYR A 160 3.67 23.70 5.13
C TYR A 160 2.84 22.47 4.75
N MET A 161 1.96 21.99 5.63
CA MET A 161 1.08 20.83 5.35
C MET A 161 0.23 21.05 4.10
N GLY A 162 -0.41 22.22 3.97
CA GLY A 162 -1.18 22.58 2.77
C GLY A 162 -0.31 22.58 1.50
N SER A 163 0.91 23.11 1.58
CA SER A 163 1.84 23.12 0.44
C SER A 163 2.34 21.72 0.07
N ALA A 164 2.66 20.88 1.05
CA ALA A 164 3.10 19.51 0.84
C ALA A 164 1.98 18.65 0.23
N PHE A 165 0.74 18.82 0.71
CA PHE A 165 -0.43 18.18 0.13
C PHE A 165 -0.68 18.63 -1.31
N ALA A 166 -0.54 19.92 -1.63
CA ALA A 166 -0.65 20.44 -2.99
C ALA A 166 0.41 19.85 -3.93
N VAL A 167 1.66 19.75 -3.48
CA VAL A 167 2.74 19.09 -4.26
C VAL A 167 2.47 17.61 -4.44
N PHE A 168 1.94 16.93 -3.42
CA PHE A 168 1.54 15.54 -3.51
C PHE A 168 0.42 15.33 -4.54
N LEU A 169 -0.66 16.13 -4.52
CA LEU A 169 -1.69 16.08 -5.55
C LEU A 169 -1.13 16.39 -6.94
N TYR A 170 -0.24 17.38 -7.05
CA TYR A 170 0.45 17.68 -8.31
C TYR A 170 1.28 16.48 -8.81
N PHE A 171 1.94 15.76 -7.91
CA PHE A 171 2.64 14.52 -8.22
C PHE A 171 1.69 13.41 -8.67
N ILE A 172 0.50 13.27 -8.07
CA ILE A 172 -0.50 12.31 -8.55
C ILE A 172 -0.93 12.62 -9.99
N VAL A 173 -1.16 13.90 -10.29
CA VAL A 173 -1.63 14.37 -11.61
C VAL A 173 -0.55 14.26 -12.69
N ALA A 174 0.68 14.69 -12.39
CA ALA A 174 1.75 14.86 -13.39
C ALA A 174 2.92 13.88 -13.23
N GLY A 175 3.11 13.31 -12.05
CA GLY A 175 4.27 12.52 -11.63
C GLY A 175 4.12 11.01 -11.78
N ARG A 176 3.01 10.46 -12.29
CA ARG A 176 2.84 9.01 -12.60
C ARG A 176 3.34 8.07 -11.50
N VAL A 177 2.44 7.59 -10.65
CA VAL A 177 2.73 6.53 -9.68
C VAL A 177 3.16 5.25 -10.43
N GLY A 178 4.30 4.67 -10.03
CA GLY A 178 4.95 3.55 -10.75
C GLY A 178 6.09 3.96 -11.70
N SER A 179 6.41 5.25 -11.77
CA SER A 179 7.63 5.74 -12.41
C SER A 179 8.90 5.35 -11.64
N SER A 180 10.06 5.44 -12.31
CA SER A 180 11.36 5.14 -11.70
C SER A 180 11.74 6.07 -10.55
N TYR A 181 11.37 7.36 -10.62
CA TYR A 181 11.63 8.30 -9.52
C TYR A 181 10.72 8.07 -8.31
N PHE A 182 9.46 7.63 -8.50
CA PHE A 182 8.64 7.18 -7.38
C PHE A 182 9.28 5.99 -6.66
N PHE A 183 9.74 4.98 -7.42
CA PHE A 183 10.43 3.83 -6.87
C PHE A 183 11.72 4.21 -6.13
N LEU A 184 12.55 5.08 -6.73
CA LEU A 184 13.78 5.56 -6.10
C LEU A 184 13.50 6.37 -4.83
N PHE A 185 12.43 7.18 -4.81
CA PHE A 185 12.02 7.92 -3.63
C PHE A 185 11.57 6.99 -2.50
N VAL A 186 10.73 5.98 -2.80
CA VAL A 186 10.33 4.97 -1.82
C VAL A 186 11.54 4.18 -1.31
N LEU A 187 12.46 3.79 -2.19
CA LEU A 187 13.70 3.12 -1.80
C LEU A 187 14.55 4.02 -0.88
N LEU A 188 14.66 5.31 -1.20
CA LEU A 188 15.36 6.29 -0.37
C LEU A 188 14.74 6.37 1.03
N MET A 189 13.41 6.39 1.13
CA MET A 189 12.72 6.35 2.43
C MET A 189 13.02 5.06 3.21
N ILE A 190 13.04 3.90 2.55
CA ILE A 190 13.38 2.61 3.17
C ILE A 190 14.83 2.61 3.68
N VAL A 191 15.76 3.15 2.90
CA VAL A 191 17.18 3.28 3.30
C VAL A 191 17.36 4.30 4.43
N TYR A 192 16.50 5.32 4.51
CA TYR A 192 16.54 6.34 5.54
C TYR A 192 15.85 5.91 6.86
N GLN A 193 14.98 4.90 6.81
CA GLN A 193 14.27 4.32 7.96
C GLN A 193 15.15 3.98 9.20
N PRO A 194 16.38 3.41 9.07
CA PRO A 194 17.25 3.18 10.23
C PRO A 194 17.82 4.46 10.87
N VAL A 195 17.83 5.60 10.16
CA VAL A 195 18.34 6.88 10.66
C VAL A 195 17.27 7.61 11.48
N ASP A 196 16.01 7.51 11.06
CA ASP A 196 14.89 8.17 11.73
C ASP A 196 13.74 7.19 11.96
N GLU A 197 13.60 6.74 13.21
CA GLU A 197 12.56 5.80 13.63
C GLU A 197 11.13 6.30 13.36
N LEU A 198 10.94 7.62 13.17
CA LEU A 198 9.65 8.20 12.81
C LEU A 198 9.25 7.89 11.35
N PHE A 199 10.19 7.54 10.48
CA PHE A 199 9.91 6.94 9.17
C PHE A 199 9.67 5.43 9.32
N GLY A 200 8.69 5.05 10.14
CA GLY A 200 8.29 3.66 10.28
C GLY A 200 7.72 3.08 8.99
N TRP A 201 7.65 1.75 8.94
CA TRP A 201 7.01 1.03 7.83
C TRP A 201 5.56 1.45 7.59
N LYS A 202 4.84 1.81 8.65
CA LYS A 202 3.47 2.32 8.59
C LYS A 202 3.39 3.57 7.70
N GLN A 203 4.24 4.57 7.92
CA GLN A 203 4.26 5.83 7.17
C GLN A 203 4.58 5.60 5.70
N ILE A 204 5.61 4.79 5.41
CA ILE A 204 6.04 4.46 4.05
C ILE A 204 4.91 3.74 3.30
N ILE A 205 4.28 2.75 3.93
CA ILE A 205 3.22 1.96 3.30
C ILE A 205 1.93 2.77 3.13
N ASN A 206 1.57 3.61 4.11
CA ASN A 206 0.48 4.58 3.97
C ASN A 206 0.69 5.49 2.77
N PHE A 207 1.89 6.06 2.64
CA PHE A 207 2.22 6.91 1.50
C PHE A 207 2.10 6.16 0.16
N ILE A 208 2.62 4.93 0.07
CA ILE A 208 2.50 4.10 -1.15
C ILE A 208 1.04 3.79 -1.45
N ALA A 209 0.29 3.29 -0.47
CA ALA A 209 -1.10 2.89 -0.61
C ALA A 209 -1.97 4.07 -1.06
N ALA A 210 -1.85 5.22 -0.40
CA ALA A 210 -2.57 6.43 -0.76
C ALA A 210 -2.16 6.96 -2.14
N SER A 211 -0.87 6.93 -2.48
CA SER A 211 -0.39 7.32 -3.81
C SER A 211 -1.03 6.47 -4.91
N VAL A 212 -1.04 5.14 -4.71
CA VAL A 212 -1.65 4.19 -5.66
C VAL A 212 -3.15 4.43 -5.78
N VAL A 213 -3.87 4.56 -4.66
CA VAL A 213 -5.33 4.79 -4.66
C VAL A 213 -5.68 6.12 -5.31
N LEU A 214 -5.01 7.22 -4.96
CA LEU A 214 -5.27 8.53 -5.55
C LEU A 214 -4.91 8.59 -7.02
N SER A 215 -3.79 7.97 -7.44
CA SER A 215 -3.44 7.84 -8.86
C SER A 215 -4.48 7.04 -9.63
N PHE A 216 -5.05 6.01 -9.00
CA PHE A 216 -6.11 5.21 -9.60
C PHE A 216 -7.40 6.02 -9.77
N ILE A 217 -7.80 6.79 -8.74
CA ILE A 217 -8.96 7.70 -8.81
C ILE A 217 -8.74 8.76 -9.90
N TYR A 218 -7.56 9.39 -9.93
CA TYR A 218 -7.21 10.40 -10.93
C TYR A 218 -7.23 9.85 -12.35
N GLU A 219 -6.58 8.71 -12.61
CA GLU A 219 -6.56 8.09 -13.93
C GLU A 219 -7.95 7.60 -14.36
N THR A 220 -8.77 7.12 -13.41
CA THR A 220 -10.19 6.81 -13.68
C THR A 220 -10.93 8.07 -14.13
N ALA A 221 -10.82 9.18 -13.39
CA ALA A 221 -11.49 10.42 -13.75
C ALA A 221 -11.01 10.95 -15.10
N ARG A 222 -9.69 10.97 -15.32
CA ARG A 222 -9.04 11.44 -16.55
C ARG A 222 -9.47 10.64 -17.79
N GLN A 223 -9.42 9.31 -17.71
CA GLN A 223 -9.73 8.44 -18.85
C GLN A 223 -11.22 8.46 -19.21
N ASN A 224 -12.10 8.74 -18.25
CA ASN A 224 -13.55 8.81 -18.45
C ASN A 224 -14.08 10.24 -18.63
N TRP A 225 -13.22 11.25 -18.53
CA TRP A 225 -13.61 12.65 -18.72
C TRP A 225 -14.21 12.95 -20.10
N PRO A 226 -13.69 12.42 -21.23
CA PRO A 226 -14.32 12.61 -22.54
C PRO A 226 -15.74 12.04 -22.60
N LEU A 227 -15.96 10.85 -22.01
CA LEU A 227 -17.27 10.22 -21.93
C LEU A 227 -18.24 11.07 -21.08
N LEU A 228 -17.79 11.57 -19.93
CA LEU A 228 -18.58 12.48 -19.09
C LEU A 228 -18.95 13.79 -19.82
N ARG A 229 -18.05 14.32 -20.65
CA ARG A 229 -18.34 15.48 -21.51
C ARG A 229 -19.41 15.18 -22.56
N GLN A 230 -19.35 14.00 -23.20
CA GLN A 230 -20.34 13.59 -24.21
C GLN A 230 -21.73 13.40 -23.60
N ILE A 231 -21.82 12.81 -22.40
CA ILE A 231 -23.09 12.58 -21.69
C ILE A 231 -23.72 13.90 -21.19
N GLY A 232 -22.88 14.89 -20.88
CA GLY A 232 -23.32 16.14 -20.25
C GLY A 232 -23.58 15.99 -18.74
N ARG A 233 -23.63 17.12 -18.03
CA ARG A 233 -23.70 17.15 -16.55
C ARG A 233 -25.00 16.55 -15.99
N THR A 234 -26.14 16.89 -16.59
CA THR A 234 -27.47 16.40 -16.17
C THR A 234 -27.64 14.91 -16.42
N GLY A 235 -27.23 14.44 -17.61
CA GLY A 235 -27.19 13.01 -17.95
C GLY A 235 -26.28 12.23 -17.01
N ALA A 236 -25.08 12.75 -16.73
CA ALA A 236 -24.12 12.10 -15.84
C ALA A 236 -24.65 11.95 -14.41
N LEU A 237 -25.31 12.98 -13.86
CA LEU A 237 -25.91 12.91 -12.52
C LEU A 237 -27.05 11.88 -12.45
N SER A 238 -27.94 11.86 -13.46
CA SER A 238 -29.02 10.86 -13.55
C SER A 238 -28.48 9.43 -13.60
N LEU A 239 -27.47 9.20 -14.45
CA LEU A 239 -26.82 7.89 -14.58
C LEU A 239 -26.07 7.48 -13.30
N LEU A 240 -25.41 8.42 -12.61
CA LEU A 240 -24.75 8.18 -11.32
C LEU A 240 -25.76 7.85 -10.23
N GLN A 241 -26.89 8.56 -10.14
CA GLN A 241 -27.94 8.28 -9.16
C GLN A 241 -28.55 6.90 -9.40
N ARG A 242 -28.85 6.55 -10.67
CA ARG A 242 -29.34 5.21 -11.05
C ARG A 242 -28.32 4.13 -10.69
N THR A 243 -27.05 4.38 -10.99
CA THR A 243 -25.95 3.46 -10.66
C THR A 243 -25.81 3.27 -9.16
N PHE A 244 -25.88 4.33 -8.37
CA PHE A 244 -25.80 4.25 -6.92
C PHE A 244 -26.96 3.45 -6.33
N SER A 245 -28.19 3.66 -6.82
CA SER A 245 -29.36 2.87 -6.43
C SER A 245 -29.15 1.38 -6.70
N LEU A 246 -28.60 1.03 -7.88
CA LEU A 246 -28.31 -0.35 -8.27
C LEU A 246 -27.09 -0.93 -7.55
N TRP A 247 -26.12 -0.11 -7.15
CA TRP A 247 -24.92 -0.54 -6.42
C TRP A 247 -25.13 -0.64 -4.91
N SER A 248 -26.18 -0.01 -4.36
CA SER A 248 -26.44 0.08 -2.91
C SER A 248 -26.44 -1.26 -2.14
N PRO A 249 -26.87 -2.42 -2.67
CA PRO A 249 -26.72 -3.68 -1.92
C PRO A 249 -25.24 -4.08 -1.74
N THR A 250 -24.33 -3.62 -2.59
CA THR A 250 -22.88 -3.79 -2.41
C THR A 250 -22.37 -2.97 -1.24
N LEU A 251 -22.93 -1.77 -0.99
CA LEU A 251 -22.60 -0.98 0.20
C LEU A 251 -23.00 -1.72 1.48
N LEU A 252 -24.15 -2.42 1.47
CA LEU A 252 -24.55 -3.26 2.60
C LEU A 252 -23.54 -4.40 2.84
N LEU A 253 -23.02 -5.03 1.78
CA LEU A 253 -21.97 -6.05 1.91
C LEU A 253 -20.65 -5.46 2.45
N ILE A 254 -20.27 -4.26 2.01
CA ILE A 254 -19.08 -3.56 2.53
C ILE A 254 -19.28 -3.22 4.01
N ALA A 255 -20.45 -2.67 4.38
CA ALA A 255 -20.77 -2.34 5.76
C ALA A 255 -20.81 -3.59 6.64
N ALA A 256 -21.38 -4.70 6.16
CA ALA A 256 -21.38 -5.98 6.84
C ALA A 256 -19.96 -6.53 7.01
N GLY A 257 -19.11 -6.46 5.98
CA GLY A 257 -17.71 -6.87 6.06
C GLY A 257 -16.90 -6.06 7.06
N LEU A 258 -17.05 -4.73 7.06
CA LEU A 258 -16.43 -3.84 8.04
C LEU A 258 -16.94 -4.11 9.46
N TRP A 259 -18.24 -4.36 9.62
CA TRP A 259 -18.83 -4.74 10.90
C TRP A 259 -18.30 -6.08 11.39
N ILE A 260 -18.22 -7.11 10.54
CA ILE A 260 -17.61 -8.42 10.86
C ILE A 260 -16.15 -8.22 11.26
N SER A 261 -15.38 -7.42 10.51
CA SER A 261 -13.97 -7.16 10.85
C SER A 261 -13.83 -6.49 12.22
N HIS A 262 -14.67 -5.49 12.50
CA HIS A 262 -14.71 -4.82 13.78
C HIS A 262 -15.05 -5.80 14.92
N GLN A 263 -16.06 -6.65 14.72
CA GLN A 263 -16.47 -7.66 15.71
C GLN A 263 -15.40 -8.73 15.94
N LEU A 264 -14.72 -9.20 14.89
CA LEU A 264 -13.61 -10.14 15.03
C LEU A 264 -12.46 -9.52 15.82
N THR A 265 -12.16 -8.24 15.55
CA THR A 265 -11.10 -7.51 16.26
C THR A 265 -11.47 -7.30 17.73
N SER A 266 -12.66 -6.75 18.01
CA SER A 266 -13.12 -6.50 19.38
C SER A 266 -13.29 -7.79 20.19
N SER A 267 -13.84 -8.84 19.60
CA SER A 267 -14.01 -10.15 20.26
C SER A 267 -12.65 -10.80 20.55
N THR A 268 -11.71 -10.76 19.60
CA THR A 268 -10.36 -11.29 19.82
C THR A 268 -9.66 -10.53 20.96
N GLU A 269 -9.78 -9.21 20.98
CA GLU A 269 -9.25 -8.40 22.09
C GLU A 269 -9.90 -8.78 23.42
N GLN A 270 -11.24 -8.84 23.50
CA GLN A 270 -11.97 -9.22 24.71
C GLN A 270 -11.58 -10.61 25.23
N ILE A 271 -11.43 -11.61 24.35
CA ILE A 271 -10.99 -12.95 24.71
C ILE A 271 -9.58 -12.92 25.33
N LEU A 272 -8.67 -12.13 24.77
CA LEU A 272 -7.32 -11.99 25.33
C LEU A 272 -7.34 -11.34 26.71
N TYR A 273 -8.28 -10.43 26.98
CA TYR A 273 -8.46 -9.89 28.34
C TYR A 273 -9.10 -10.89 29.30
N GLN A 274 -10.19 -11.54 28.90
CA GLN A 274 -10.90 -12.53 29.73
C GLN A 274 -9.99 -13.69 30.13
N GLN A 275 -9.07 -14.09 29.24
CA GLN A 275 -8.09 -15.14 29.52
C GLN A 275 -6.91 -14.66 30.38
N GLY A 276 -6.87 -13.39 30.81
CA GLY A 276 -5.75 -12.81 31.56
C GLY A 276 -4.44 -12.78 30.79
N VAL A 277 -4.50 -12.90 29.45
CA VAL A 277 -3.33 -12.83 28.56
C VAL A 277 -2.79 -11.41 28.55
N VAL A 278 -3.70 -10.45 28.46
CA VAL A 278 -3.44 -9.02 28.56
C VAL A 278 -4.22 -8.46 29.74
N THR A 279 -3.59 -7.65 30.55
CA THR A 279 -4.25 -6.84 31.57
C THR A 279 -4.80 -5.59 30.89
N PRO A 280 -6.11 -5.34 30.94
CA PRO A 280 -6.66 -4.05 30.51
C PRO A 280 -6.10 -2.92 31.36
N TYR A 281 -5.53 -1.91 30.71
CA TYR A 281 -5.11 -0.70 31.39
C TYR A 281 -5.98 0.47 30.95
N CYS A 282 -6.29 1.37 31.86
CA CYS A 282 -7.04 2.59 31.56
C CYS A 282 -6.19 3.85 31.80
N LEU A 283 -6.43 4.88 30.98
CA LEU A 283 -5.99 6.26 31.22
C LEU A 283 -7.15 7.07 31.76
N LEU A 284 -6.83 7.91 32.74
CA LEU A 284 -7.73 8.95 33.24
C LEU A 284 -7.54 10.20 32.37
N HIS A 285 -8.56 10.59 31.60
CA HIS A 285 -8.58 11.88 30.92
C HIS A 285 -9.43 12.87 31.71
N GLU A 286 -8.95 14.11 31.83
CA GLU A 286 -9.76 15.24 32.32
C GLU A 286 -10.85 15.50 31.27
N ALA A 287 -12.10 15.23 31.62
CA ALA A 287 -13.25 15.46 30.75
C ALA A 287 -13.85 16.83 31.05
N GLN A 288 -14.33 17.53 30.01
CA GLN A 288 -15.11 18.75 30.22
C GLN A 288 -16.34 18.47 31.10
N PRO A 289 -16.80 19.46 31.89
CA PRO A 289 -17.67 19.23 33.02
C PRO A 289 -19.10 18.84 32.59
N SER A 290 -19.42 17.55 32.66
CA SER A 290 -20.80 17.07 32.73
C SER A 290 -20.88 15.75 33.50
N ALA A 291 -21.40 15.85 34.74
CA ALA A 291 -21.82 14.79 35.68
C ALA A 291 -20.78 14.18 36.67
N GLU A 292 -21.22 14.04 37.93
CA GLU A 292 -20.49 14.12 39.20
C GLU A 292 -19.50 12.97 39.56
N ILE A 293 -18.29 13.32 39.99
CA ILE A 293 -17.49 12.53 40.95
C ILE A 293 -17.23 13.43 42.18
N LYS A 294 -17.73 13.03 43.36
CA LYS A 294 -17.49 13.76 44.61
C LYS A 294 -16.14 13.34 45.18
N CYS A 295 -15.16 14.24 45.17
CA CYS A 295 -13.94 14.00 45.96
C CYS A 295 -14.28 13.92 47.46
N PRO A 296 -13.63 13.03 48.21
CA PRO A 296 -13.72 13.03 49.65
C PRO A 296 -13.12 14.34 50.24
N PRO A 297 -13.54 14.75 51.45
CA PRO A 297 -13.00 15.94 52.11
C PRO A 297 -11.47 15.86 52.27
N GLN A 298 -10.84 17.05 52.27
CA GLN A 298 -9.40 17.31 52.13
C GLN A 298 -8.47 16.25 52.74
N GLY A 299 -7.54 15.75 51.92
CA GLY A 299 -6.42 14.91 52.35
C GLY A 299 -6.63 13.39 52.27
N MET A 300 -7.82 12.91 51.89
CA MET A 300 -8.03 11.48 51.65
C MET A 300 -7.73 11.09 50.20
N ALA A 301 -6.99 9.98 50.03
CA ALA A 301 -6.84 9.35 48.72
C ALA A 301 -8.22 8.96 48.18
N LEU A 302 -8.46 9.26 46.90
CA LEU A 302 -9.55 8.62 46.16
C LEU A 302 -9.29 7.11 46.18
N ARG A 303 -10.04 6.39 47.00
CA ARG A 303 -10.09 4.93 46.93
C ARG A 303 -10.93 4.52 45.72
N ARG A 304 -10.64 3.34 45.16
CA ARG A 304 -11.30 2.81 43.95
C ARG A 304 -12.83 2.70 44.09
N ASP A 305 -13.32 2.46 45.30
CA ASP A 305 -14.73 2.43 45.69
C ASP A 305 -15.41 3.81 45.71
N ALA A 306 -14.64 4.90 45.74
CA ALA A 306 -15.16 6.28 45.69
C ALA A 306 -15.31 6.84 44.26
N ILE A 307 -14.88 6.10 43.24
CA ILE A 307 -15.08 6.47 41.83
C ILE A 307 -16.47 5.98 41.41
N THR A 308 -17.48 6.86 41.47
CA THR A 308 -18.82 6.55 40.96
C THR A 308 -18.84 6.61 39.44
N MET A 309 -19.10 5.48 38.80
CA MET A 309 -19.13 5.36 37.34
C MET A 309 -20.48 5.84 36.81
N TYR A 310 -20.47 6.90 36.00
CA TYR A 310 -21.68 7.50 35.43
C TYR A 310 -21.87 7.05 33.97
N ASN A 311 -22.16 5.77 33.76
CA ASN A 311 -22.91 5.21 32.61
C ASN A 311 -22.77 3.68 32.57
N ASN A 312 -23.82 3.02 32.10
CA ASN A 312 -23.85 1.59 31.76
C ASN A 312 -23.04 1.26 30.48
N ASP A 313 -21.87 1.87 30.28
CA ASP A 313 -20.92 1.32 29.31
C ASP A 313 -20.37 0.04 29.95
N PRO A 314 -20.54 -1.16 29.35
CA PRO A 314 -20.26 -2.45 29.97
C PRO A 314 -18.77 -2.76 30.21
N GLU A 315 -17.88 -1.78 30.03
CA GLU A 315 -16.44 -2.00 30.01
C GLU A 315 -15.60 -1.65 31.27
N PRO A 316 -16.07 -1.26 32.49
CA PRO A 316 -15.14 -0.64 33.42
C PRO A 316 -14.80 -1.46 34.69
N ASP A 317 -15.45 -2.58 34.97
CA ASP A 317 -15.19 -3.32 36.22
C ASP A 317 -13.82 -4.02 36.28
N TRP A 318 -13.11 -4.13 35.15
CA TRP A 318 -11.94 -5.01 35.03
C TRP A 318 -10.62 -4.30 34.67
N CYS A 319 -10.57 -2.98 34.46
CA CYS A 319 -9.31 -2.30 34.10
C CYS A 319 -8.43 -1.85 35.28
N VAL A 320 -7.11 -2.08 35.17
CA VAL A 320 -6.10 -1.64 36.14
C VAL A 320 -5.68 -0.21 35.80
N LEU A 321 -5.66 0.67 36.80
CA LEU A 321 -5.18 2.03 36.62
C LEU A 321 -3.66 2.00 36.43
N LYS A 322 -3.17 2.63 35.35
CA LYS A 322 -1.75 2.62 34.98
C LYS A 322 -0.82 3.08 36.12
N ASP A 323 -1.30 3.97 36.99
CA ASP A 323 -0.53 4.53 38.11
C ASP A 323 -0.30 3.54 39.26
N GLU A 324 -1.01 2.41 39.33
CA GLU A 324 -0.80 1.36 40.35
C GLU A 324 0.44 0.49 40.07
N LEU A 325 1.07 0.61 38.90
CA LEU A 325 2.10 -0.34 38.42
C LEU A 325 3.55 0.11 38.59
N ASP A 326 3.80 1.18 39.34
CA ASP A 326 5.14 1.69 39.64
C ASP A 326 5.53 1.35 41.10
N PRO A 327 5.99 0.11 41.39
CA PRO A 327 6.33 -0.32 42.75
C PRO A 327 7.55 0.39 43.33
N GLU A 328 8.42 1.02 42.51
CA GLU A 328 9.53 1.84 43.02
C GLU A 328 9.03 3.17 43.64
N ARG A 329 7.81 3.61 43.32
CA ARG A 329 7.12 4.66 44.09
C ARG A 329 6.45 4.14 45.36
N GLY A 330 6.52 2.84 45.63
CA GLY A 330 6.04 2.20 46.86
C GLY A 330 6.81 2.59 48.13
N LEU A 331 7.87 3.39 48.03
CA LEU A 331 8.58 4.01 49.16
C LEU A 331 8.54 5.55 49.15
N MET A 332 7.90 6.16 48.15
CA MET A 332 7.63 7.60 48.18
C MET A 332 6.36 7.85 49.01
N ARG A 333 6.52 8.53 50.16
CA ARG A 333 5.49 9.39 50.80
C ARG A 333 5.04 10.52 49.86
N GLY A 334 4.70 10.18 48.63
CA GLY A 334 4.72 11.05 47.47
C GLY A 334 4.44 10.30 46.17
N ALA A 335 3.71 9.18 46.21
CA ALA A 335 2.72 8.97 45.17
C ALA A 335 2.06 10.34 44.96
N LYS A 336 2.00 10.89 43.74
CA LYS A 336 1.10 12.02 43.52
C LYS A 336 -0.29 11.44 43.79
N TRP A 337 -0.71 11.57 45.04
CA TRP A 337 -2.09 11.48 45.46
C TRP A 337 -2.85 12.24 44.41
N PHE A 338 -3.94 11.68 43.93
CA PHE A 338 -4.88 12.45 43.16
C PHE A 338 -5.41 13.54 44.10
N GLY A 339 -4.67 14.65 44.18
CA GLY A 339 -4.96 15.77 45.04
C GLY A 339 -6.08 16.49 44.37
N CYS A 340 -7.29 16.26 44.83
CA CYS A 340 -8.40 17.09 44.45
C CYS A 340 -7.99 18.56 44.65
N PRO A 341 -8.19 19.42 43.63
CA PRO A 341 -7.62 20.77 43.63
C PRO A 341 -7.94 21.50 44.93
N ALA A 342 -6.92 22.13 45.54
CA ALA A 342 -6.99 22.65 46.91
C ALA A 342 -8.06 23.74 47.11
N ASN A 343 -8.47 24.41 46.03
CA ASN A 343 -9.52 25.44 46.04
C ASN A 343 -10.88 24.86 45.63
N TYR A 344 -11.43 24.01 46.49
CA TYR A 344 -12.77 23.42 46.31
C TYR A 344 -13.91 24.45 46.41
N SER A 345 -13.66 25.62 47.01
CA SER A 345 -14.67 26.66 47.25
C SER A 345 -14.80 27.69 46.11
N ALA A 346 -13.90 27.70 45.13
CA ALA A 346 -13.88 28.69 44.06
C ALA A 346 -14.42 28.18 42.71
N VAL A 347 -14.74 26.88 42.62
CA VAL A 347 -15.16 26.24 41.38
C VAL A 347 -16.46 25.48 41.64
N ASP A 348 -17.60 26.12 41.39
CA ASP A 348 -18.94 25.49 41.37
C ASP A 348 -19.11 24.43 40.27
N ALA A 349 -18.06 24.16 39.47
CA ALA A 349 -18.04 23.17 38.41
C ALA A 349 -17.23 21.93 38.85
N ALA A 350 -17.92 20.80 39.03
CA ALA A 350 -17.30 19.51 39.30
C ALA A 350 -16.40 19.06 38.13
N TYR A 351 -15.17 18.63 38.45
CA TYR A 351 -14.27 18.01 37.47
C TYR A 351 -14.69 16.55 37.24
N VAL A 352 -14.91 16.20 35.97
CA VAL A 352 -15.29 14.84 35.55
C VAL A 352 -14.09 14.21 34.89
N TYR A 353 -13.82 12.96 35.20
CA TYR A 353 -12.75 12.21 34.55
C TYR A 353 -13.34 11.11 33.67
N ARG A 354 -12.94 11.09 32.41
CA ARG A 354 -13.27 10.01 31.49
C ARG A 354 -12.18 8.95 31.57
N LEU A 355 -12.53 7.77 32.06
CA LEU A 355 -11.71 6.58 31.88
C LEU A 355 -11.76 6.18 30.41
N SER A 356 -10.60 6.09 29.78
CA SER A 356 -10.46 5.54 28.44
C SER A 356 -9.54 4.33 28.51
N ARG A 357 -9.95 3.24 27.87
CA ARG A 357 -9.13 2.05 27.77
C ARG A 357 -7.90 2.34 26.90
N LEU A 358 -6.72 1.90 27.35
CA LEU A 358 -5.52 1.95 26.53
C LEU A 358 -5.67 1.04 25.31
N PRO A 359 -5.06 1.39 24.16
CA PRO A 359 -5.03 0.52 23.00
C PRO A 359 -4.45 -0.86 23.34
N PHE A 360 -5.00 -1.93 22.76
CA PHE A 360 -4.65 -3.32 23.08
C PHE A 360 -3.14 -3.58 23.14
N PHE A 361 -2.37 -3.13 22.15
CA PHE A 361 -0.93 -3.33 22.11
C PHE A 361 -0.16 -2.55 23.18
N VAL A 362 -0.68 -1.38 23.61
CA VAL A 362 -0.13 -0.64 24.75
C VAL A 362 -0.40 -1.41 26.03
N SER A 363 -1.61 -1.96 26.18
CA SER A 363 -1.94 -2.82 27.32
C SER A 363 -1.06 -4.07 27.36
N LEU A 364 -0.84 -4.72 26.22
CA LEU A 364 0.03 -5.90 26.10
C LEU A 364 1.48 -5.58 26.51
N ASP A 365 2.03 -4.44 26.08
CA ASP A 365 3.37 -4.03 26.47
C ASP A 365 3.48 -3.77 27.98
N LEU A 366 2.49 -3.09 28.58
CA LEU A 366 2.42 -2.87 30.03
C LEU A 366 2.26 -4.19 30.81
N THR A 367 1.45 -5.14 30.33
CA THR A 367 1.31 -6.46 30.95
C THR A 367 2.61 -7.24 30.90
N MET A 368 3.33 -7.17 29.77
CA MET A 368 4.62 -7.83 29.65
C MET A 368 5.67 -7.16 30.55
N ALA A 369 5.68 -5.84 30.64
CA ALA A 369 6.54 -5.11 31.59
C ALA A 369 6.26 -5.54 33.04
N ALA A 370 4.98 -5.63 33.43
CA ALA A 370 4.56 -6.12 34.75
C ALA A 370 5.09 -7.53 35.05
N LYS A 371 4.94 -8.46 34.08
CA LYS A 371 5.43 -9.84 34.20
C LYS A 371 6.97 -9.90 34.29
N PHE A 372 7.68 -9.06 33.56
CA PHE A 372 9.15 -8.97 33.66
C PHE A 372 9.60 -8.41 35.01
N ASN A 373 8.92 -7.40 35.54
CA ASN A 373 9.23 -6.87 36.88
C ASN A 373 8.99 -7.94 37.96
N ALA A 374 7.86 -8.66 37.91
CA ALA A 374 7.61 -9.77 38.83
C ALA A 374 8.62 -10.94 38.68
N ALA A 375 9.17 -11.16 37.49
CA ALA A 375 10.25 -12.11 37.26
C ALA A 375 11.59 -11.62 37.82
N GLN A 376 11.87 -10.32 37.72
CA GLN A 376 13.04 -9.69 38.33
C GLN A 376 12.99 -9.84 39.85
N ASP A 377 11.84 -9.57 40.49
CA ASP A 377 11.67 -9.75 41.95
C ASP A 377 11.95 -11.19 42.41
N LYS A 378 11.49 -12.18 41.62
CA LYS A 378 11.76 -13.60 41.86
C LYS A 378 13.23 -13.94 41.67
N LEU A 379 13.87 -13.39 40.64
CA LEU A 379 15.30 -13.55 40.39
C LEU A 379 16.10 -12.95 41.55
N ASP A 380 15.75 -11.77 42.04
CA ASP A 380 16.43 -11.10 43.15
C ASP A 380 16.21 -11.82 44.49
N LYS A 381 15.07 -12.50 44.67
CA LYS A 381 14.89 -13.46 45.77
C LYS A 381 15.81 -14.68 45.63
N ALA A 382 15.87 -15.29 44.45
CA ALA A 382 16.72 -16.46 44.19
C ALA A 382 18.22 -16.14 44.31
N LYS A 383 18.66 -14.94 43.90
CA LYS A 383 20.03 -14.46 44.08
C LYS A 383 20.42 -14.39 45.55
N ARG A 384 19.50 -13.90 46.41
CA ARG A 384 19.70 -13.86 47.87
C ARG A 384 19.84 -15.28 48.44
N GLU A 385 18.97 -16.21 48.04
CA GLU A 385 19.06 -17.62 48.45
C GLU A 385 20.35 -18.30 47.95
N PHE A 386 20.87 -17.89 46.78
CA PHE A 386 22.12 -18.39 46.23
C PHE A 386 23.35 -17.89 47.00
N ASP A 387 23.32 -16.66 47.52
CA ASP A 387 24.41 -16.12 48.36
C ASP A 387 24.61 -16.88 49.66
N ASP A 388 23.54 -17.48 50.18
CA ASP A 388 23.59 -18.27 51.42
C ASP A 388 24.14 -19.70 51.19
N ALA A 389 24.24 -20.16 49.94
CA ALA A 389 24.64 -21.52 49.62
C ALA A 389 26.17 -21.66 49.42
N LYS A 390 26.83 -22.43 50.28
CA LYS A 390 28.28 -22.76 50.16
C LYS A 390 28.52 -23.86 49.12
N PHE A 391 28.86 -23.50 47.89
CA PHE A 391 29.20 -24.46 46.83
C PHE A 391 30.67 -24.92 46.93
N ARG A 392 30.91 -26.24 46.85
CA ARG A 392 32.27 -26.85 46.90
C ARG A 392 32.64 -27.73 45.68
N ASN A 393 31.76 -27.89 44.68
CA ASN A 393 32.00 -28.84 43.57
C ASN A 393 31.48 -28.29 42.21
N PRO A 394 32.27 -28.37 41.11
CA PRO A 394 31.89 -27.87 39.79
C PRO A 394 30.69 -28.58 39.13
N VAL A 395 30.45 -29.87 39.39
CA VAL A 395 29.23 -30.58 38.90
C VAL A 395 27.96 -29.97 39.49
N TRP A 396 28.07 -29.41 40.70
CA TRP A 396 26.98 -28.67 41.32
C TRP A 396 26.77 -27.29 40.69
N VAL A 397 27.77 -26.71 40.02
CA VAL A 397 27.65 -25.39 39.39
C VAL A 397 26.74 -25.43 38.17
N GLU A 398 26.83 -26.45 37.31
CA GLU A 398 25.87 -26.61 36.21
C GLU A 398 24.45 -26.82 36.74
N TYR A 399 24.30 -27.72 37.71
CA TYR A 399 22.99 -28.01 38.31
C TYR A 399 22.37 -26.77 38.94
N GLU A 400 23.17 -25.99 39.67
CA GLU A 400 22.73 -24.77 40.34
C GLU A 400 22.51 -23.61 39.37
N ALA A 401 23.34 -23.46 38.34
CA ALA A 401 23.10 -22.49 37.27
C ALA A 401 21.76 -22.80 36.57
N ARG A 402 21.49 -24.06 36.25
CA ARG A 402 20.18 -24.47 35.71
C ARG A 402 19.06 -24.26 36.73
N ARG A 403 19.29 -24.51 38.02
CA ARG A 403 18.30 -24.26 39.09
C ARG A 403 17.96 -22.77 39.21
N VAL A 404 18.96 -21.90 39.22
CA VAL A 404 18.81 -20.44 39.24
C VAL A 404 18.11 -19.96 37.97
N PHE A 405 18.50 -20.46 36.80
CA PHE A 405 17.86 -20.10 35.54
C PHE A 405 16.43 -20.65 35.43
N ASN A 406 16.09 -21.74 36.11
CA ASN A 406 14.71 -22.27 36.16
C ASN A 406 13.73 -21.31 36.84
N PHE A 407 14.19 -20.31 37.61
CA PHE A 407 13.33 -19.22 38.09
C PHE A 407 12.92 -18.25 36.97
N VAL A 408 13.64 -18.24 35.84
CA VAL A 408 13.18 -17.59 34.61
C VAL A 408 12.03 -18.44 34.02
N PRO A 409 10.81 -17.88 33.88
CA PRO A 409 9.62 -18.61 33.43
C PRO A 409 9.89 -19.42 32.16
N ARG A 410 9.32 -20.63 32.02
CA ARG A 410 9.50 -21.45 30.80
C ARG A 410 8.76 -20.91 29.58
N ASN A 411 7.67 -20.20 29.83
CA ASN A 411 6.83 -19.57 28.82
C ASN A 411 6.38 -18.19 29.32
N THR A 412 5.68 -17.45 28.48
CA THR A 412 5.11 -16.14 28.84
C THR A 412 3.89 -16.24 29.79
N GLY A 413 3.54 -17.44 30.23
CA GLY A 413 2.31 -17.74 30.96
C GLY A 413 1.06 -17.78 30.07
N LEU A 414 1.22 -17.73 28.75
CA LEU A 414 0.11 -17.76 27.80
C LEU A 414 -0.24 -19.22 27.47
N ILE A 415 -1.43 -19.69 27.86
CA ILE A 415 -1.87 -21.06 27.63
C ILE A 415 -2.76 -21.11 26.38
N GLU A 416 -2.41 -21.97 25.42
CA GLU A 416 -3.25 -22.25 24.24
C GLU A 416 -4.50 -23.04 24.67
N GLN A 417 -5.66 -22.73 24.08
CA GLN A 417 -6.91 -23.44 24.36
C GLN A 417 -7.29 -24.36 23.20
N GLU A 418 -8.05 -25.42 23.44
CA GLU A 418 -8.58 -26.22 22.33
C GLU A 418 -9.69 -25.45 21.62
N CYS A 419 -9.44 -25.06 20.37
CA CYS A 419 -10.41 -24.34 19.56
C CYS A 419 -11.21 -25.29 18.68
N LYS A 420 -12.54 -25.09 18.60
CA LYS A 420 -13.36 -25.72 17.56
C LYS A 420 -12.93 -25.19 16.18
N MET A 421 -13.04 -26.00 15.14
CA MET A 421 -12.57 -25.65 13.78
C MET A 421 -13.18 -24.35 13.22
N LEU A 422 -14.40 -23.99 13.65
CA LEU A 422 -15.12 -22.78 13.22
C LEU A 422 -14.96 -21.59 14.17
N ASP A 423 -14.26 -21.76 15.30
CA ASP A 423 -14.01 -20.67 16.25
C ASP A 423 -12.79 -19.86 15.81
N VAL A 424 -13.04 -18.95 14.86
CA VAL A 424 -12.02 -18.07 14.28
C VAL A 424 -11.36 -17.19 15.35
N ASN A 425 -12.11 -16.79 16.39
CA ASN A 425 -11.62 -15.94 17.46
C ASN A 425 -10.65 -16.70 18.39
N CYS A 426 -10.98 -17.93 18.76
CA CYS A 426 -10.07 -18.79 19.52
C CYS A 426 -8.79 -19.08 18.69
N GLY A 427 -8.96 -19.40 17.41
CA GLY A 427 -7.85 -19.68 16.49
C GLY A 427 -6.88 -18.51 16.34
N SER A 428 -7.39 -17.29 16.18
CA SER A 428 -6.57 -16.07 16.10
C SER A 428 -5.84 -15.78 17.41
N ALA A 429 -6.51 -15.91 18.56
CA ALA A 429 -5.89 -15.73 19.87
C ALA A 429 -4.76 -16.74 20.12
N ASN A 430 -4.99 -18.02 19.80
CA ASN A 430 -3.97 -19.05 19.90
C ASN A 430 -2.78 -18.82 18.96
N LEU A 431 -3.01 -18.30 17.74
CA LEU A 431 -1.92 -17.95 16.84
C LEU A 431 -0.99 -16.90 17.47
N VAL A 432 -1.55 -15.85 18.08
CA VAL A 432 -0.77 -14.81 18.78
C VAL A 432 -0.01 -15.42 19.96
N LYS A 433 -0.68 -16.21 20.80
CA LYS A 433 -0.04 -16.90 21.94
C LYS A 433 1.10 -17.80 21.49
N ARG A 434 0.91 -18.58 20.42
CA ARG A 434 1.91 -19.49 19.86
C ARG A 434 3.13 -18.74 19.36
N ILE A 435 2.93 -17.64 18.63
CA ILE A 435 4.03 -16.79 18.15
C ILE A 435 4.81 -16.21 19.32
N LEU A 436 4.13 -15.67 20.35
CA LEU A 436 4.78 -15.08 21.52
C LEU A 436 5.51 -16.14 22.38
N ASN A 437 4.88 -17.29 22.62
CA ASN A 437 5.50 -18.40 23.35
C ASN A 437 6.68 -18.99 22.60
N GLY A 438 6.57 -19.19 21.28
CA GLY A 438 7.65 -19.68 20.44
C GLY A 438 8.84 -18.72 20.43
N ALA A 439 8.59 -17.43 20.22
CA ALA A 439 9.63 -16.41 20.28
C ALA A 439 10.31 -16.36 21.66
N TYR A 440 9.53 -16.44 22.75
CA TYR A 440 10.06 -16.43 24.10
C TYR A 440 10.87 -17.69 24.43
N ALA A 441 10.36 -18.88 24.11
CA ALA A 441 11.04 -20.15 24.34
C ALA A 441 12.38 -20.20 23.61
N ASP A 442 12.43 -19.74 22.35
CA ASP A 442 13.65 -19.66 21.55
C ASP A 442 14.69 -18.70 22.13
N ILE A 443 14.27 -17.56 22.69
CA ILE A 443 15.19 -16.61 23.31
C ILE A 443 15.66 -17.15 24.66
N ARG A 444 14.76 -17.69 25.48
CA ARG A 444 15.07 -18.32 26.77
C ARG A 444 16.07 -19.46 26.62
N ALA A 445 15.84 -20.40 25.69
CA ALA A 445 16.73 -21.54 25.48
C ALA A 445 18.14 -21.12 25.03
N ARG A 446 18.27 -19.97 24.36
CA ARG A 446 19.57 -19.39 24.00
C ARG A 446 20.24 -18.70 25.19
N ALA A 447 19.48 -18.00 26.01
CA ALA A 447 19.97 -17.39 27.24
C ALA A 447 20.41 -18.45 28.26
N GLU A 448 19.62 -19.52 28.44
CA GLU A 448 19.96 -20.66 29.32
C GLU A 448 21.27 -21.31 28.89
N ARG A 449 21.40 -21.64 27.59
CA ARG A 449 22.61 -22.27 27.05
C ARG A 449 23.85 -21.41 27.25
N ARG A 450 23.75 -20.09 27.02
CA ARG A 450 24.86 -19.16 27.24
C ARG A 450 25.22 -19.08 28.73
N PHE A 451 24.23 -18.83 29.57
CA PHE A 451 24.40 -18.71 31.02
C PHE A 451 25.05 -19.97 31.64
N VAL A 452 24.56 -21.15 31.26
CA VAL A 452 25.10 -22.43 31.77
C VAL A 452 26.52 -22.68 31.24
N ALA A 453 26.76 -22.46 29.95
CA ALA A 453 28.09 -22.64 29.37
C ALA A 453 29.13 -21.70 29.98
N ASP A 454 28.77 -20.43 30.21
CA ASP A 454 29.64 -19.43 30.84
C ASP A 454 29.90 -19.76 32.32
N ALA A 455 28.90 -20.28 33.04
CA ALA A 455 29.08 -20.74 34.42
C ALA A 455 30.02 -21.95 34.52
N ILE A 456 29.91 -22.94 33.61
CA ILE A 456 30.79 -24.12 33.56
C ILE A 456 32.23 -23.71 33.23
N ALA A 457 32.43 -22.93 32.16
CA ALA A 457 33.76 -22.50 31.73
C ALA A 457 34.53 -21.74 32.83
N ARG A 458 33.81 -21.01 33.70
CA ARG A 458 34.41 -20.31 34.85
C ARG A 458 34.66 -21.19 36.06
N ALA A 459 33.81 -22.19 36.30
CA ALA A 459 34.04 -23.18 37.35
C ALA A 459 35.28 -24.02 37.06
N GLU A 460 35.55 -24.31 35.78
CA GLU A 460 36.74 -25.02 35.32
C GLU A 460 38.02 -24.16 35.39
N GLY A 461 37.89 -22.83 35.24
CA GLY A 461 39.04 -21.90 35.21
C GLY A 461 39.51 -21.33 36.55
N LEU A 462 38.78 -21.50 37.65
CA LEU A 462 39.05 -20.84 38.94
C LEU A 462 39.29 -21.82 40.08
N ASP A 463 40.56 -22.16 40.32
CA ASP A 463 40.94 -23.11 41.37
C ASP A 463 40.74 -22.56 42.81
N LYS A 464 40.55 -21.24 43.04
CA LYS A 464 40.43 -20.68 44.42
C LYS A 464 39.55 -19.45 44.67
N LYS A 465 38.73 -18.94 43.73
CA LYS A 465 37.81 -17.81 44.03
C LYS A 465 36.44 -17.97 43.37
N LEU A 466 35.50 -18.61 44.08
CA LEU A 466 34.10 -18.79 43.63
C LEU A 466 33.24 -17.51 43.75
N ALA A 467 33.52 -16.62 44.71
CA ALA A 467 32.70 -15.43 44.96
C ALA A 467 32.65 -14.41 43.79
N PRO A 468 33.75 -14.13 43.07
CA PRO A 468 33.70 -13.27 41.87
C PRO A 468 32.82 -13.86 40.76
N SER A 469 32.91 -15.17 40.52
CA SER A 469 32.12 -15.85 39.49
C SER A 469 30.62 -15.82 39.76
N ALA A 470 30.22 -15.96 41.03
CA ALA A 470 28.83 -15.83 41.45
C ALA A 470 28.28 -14.43 41.13
N ASN A 471 29.02 -13.37 41.45
CA ASN A 471 28.59 -12.00 41.16
C ASN A 471 28.49 -11.71 39.65
N THR A 472 29.39 -12.27 38.84
CA THR A 472 29.31 -12.11 37.38
C THR A 472 28.15 -12.91 36.77
N ALA A 473 27.85 -14.11 37.29
CA ALA A 473 26.65 -14.86 36.87
C ALA A 473 25.36 -14.09 37.21
N LYS A 474 25.29 -13.42 38.37
CA LYS A 474 24.13 -12.57 38.70
C LYS A 474 23.95 -11.42 37.71
N SER A 475 25.04 -10.72 37.36
CA SER A 475 24.97 -9.62 36.39
C SER A 475 24.57 -10.12 35.00
N GLU A 476 25.00 -11.31 34.60
CA GLU A 476 24.59 -11.92 33.31
C GLU A 476 23.12 -12.33 33.31
N ALA A 477 22.59 -12.82 34.43
CA ALA A 477 21.16 -13.12 34.56
C ALA A 477 20.30 -11.85 34.46
N ASP A 478 20.75 -10.73 35.05
CA ASP A 478 20.11 -9.42 34.91
C ASP A 478 20.18 -8.90 33.47
N GLU A 479 21.35 -8.95 32.86
CA GLU A 479 21.54 -8.54 31.47
C GLU A 479 20.68 -9.39 30.53
N ALA A 480 20.57 -10.69 30.78
CA ALA A 480 19.70 -11.60 30.04
C ALA A 480 18.22 -11.20 30.18
N LEU A 481 17.74 -10.85 31.38
CA LEU A 481 16.35 -10.44 31.60
C LEU A 481 16.06 -9.07 30.96
N ILE A 482 16.97 -8.10 31.07
CA ILE A 482 16.86 -6.79 30.41
C ILE A 482 16.84 -6.97 28.89
N THR A 483 17.74 -7.79 28.36
CA THR A 483 17.80 -8.13 26.93
C THR A 483 16.52 -8.82 26.46
N LEU A 484 15.97 -9.74 27.27
CA LEU A 484 14.69 -10.39 27.02
C LEU A 484 13.55 -9.37 26.97
N LYS A 485 13.45 -8.48 27.98
CA LYS A 485 12.44 -7.40 28.05
C LYS A 485 12.50 -6.52 26.80
N GLN A 486 13.68 -6.02 26.44
CA GLN A 486 13.88 -5.20 25.25
C GLN A 486 13.51 -5.94 23.96
N LYS A 487 13.91 -7.20 23.81
CA LYS A 487 13.56 -8.02 22.63
C LYS A 487 12.06 -8.28 22.55
N THR A 488 11.39 -8.52 23.67
CA THR A 488 9.94 -8.73 23.73
C THR A 488 9.19 -7.46 23.36
N THR A 489 9.50 -6.30 23.95
CA THR A 489 8.89 -5.01 23.59
C THR A 489 9.13 -4.67 22.12
N LYS A 490 10.35 -4.90 21.60
CA LYS A 490 10.65 -4.74 20.18
C LYS A 490 9.83 -5.68 19.30
N THR A 491 9.59 -6.90 19.73
CA THR A 491 8.75 -7.88 19.00
C THR A 491 7.28 -7.47 19.02
N ILE A 492 6.75 -7.04 20.16
CA ILE A 492 5.37 -6.52 20.29
C ILE A 492 5.18 -5.32 19.36
N ASN A 493 6.11 -4.36 19.37
CA ASN A 493 6.05 -3.20 18.48
C ASN A 493 6.12 -3.64 17.00
N ARG A 494 6.97 -4.60 16.64
CA ARG A 494 7.00 -5.15 15.26
C ARG A 494 5.68 -5.80 14.86
N VAL A 495 5.06 -6.59 15.74
CA VAL A 495 3.75 -7.22 15.47
C VAL A 495 2.68 -6.15 15.32
N TYR A 496 2.66 -5.14 16.19
CA TYR A 496 1.75 -3.99 16.08
C TYR A 496 1.90 -3.26 14.73
N GLN A 497 3.14 -2.90 14.36
CA GLN A 497 3.42 -2.24 13.10
C GLN A 497 3.03 -3.11 11.90
N THR A 498 3.31 -4.42 11.96
CA THR A 498 2.93 -5.37 10.90
C THR A 498 1.41 -5.47 10.77
N SER A 499 0.68 -5.56 11.88
CA SER A 499 -0.78 -5.57 11.91
C SER A 499 -1.36 -4.30 11.30
N LYS A 500 -0.84 -3.12 11.67
CA LYS A 500 -1.25 -1.84 11.06
C LYS A 500 -0.98 -1.78 9.57
N VAL A 501 0.19 -2.23 9.13
CA VAL A 501 0.55 -2.32 7.71
C VAL A 501 -0.44 -3.22 6.95
N ILE A 502 -0.75 -4.39 7.50
CA ILE A 502 -1.72 -5.32 6.90
C ILE A 502 -3.11 -4.67 6.80
N GLN A 503 -3.57 -4.00 7.87
CA GLN A 503 -4.83 -3.27 7.91
C GLN A 503 -4.89 -2.18 6.81
N ILE A 504 -3.82 -1.40 6.65
CA ILE A 504 -3.71 -0.37 5.61
C ILE A 504 -3.80 -0.99 4.21
N LEU A 505 -3.08 -2.08 3.96
CA LEU A 505 -3.10 -2.77 2.67
C LEU A 505 -4.47 -3.37 2.36
N PHE A 506 -5.13 -3.98 3.34
CA PHE A 506 -6.49 -4.50 3.18
C PHE A 506 -7.52 -3.38 2.99
N THR A 507 -7.36 -2.24 3.67
CA THR A 507 -8.23 -1.06 3.48
C THR A 507 -8.07 -0.48 2.08
N ALA A 508 -6.83 -0.31 1.62
CA ALA A 508 -6.56 0.16 0.26
C ALA A 508 -7.11 -0.82 -0.79
N TRP A 509 -6.95 -2.12 -0.56
CA TRP A 509 -7.53 -3.17 -1.38
C TRP A 509 -9.07 -3.10 -1.41
N LEU A 510 -9.71 -2.93 -0.26
CA LEU A 510 -11.17 -2.75 -0.15
C LEU A 510 -11.64 -1.53 -0.96
N ILE A 511 -10.95 -0.39 -0.85
CA ILE A 511 -11.26 0.83 -1.62
C ILE A 511 -11.14 0.56 -3.13
N ILE A 512 -10.06 -0.07 -3.58
CA ILE A 512 -9.86 -0.41 -4.99
C ILE A 512 -10.98 -1.32 -5.50
N ILE A 513 -11.39 -2.32 -4.73
CA ILE A 513 -12.50 -3.21 -5.10
C ILE A 513 -13.85 -2.48 -5.07
N ALA A 514 -14.08 -1.59 -4.11
CA ALA A 514 -15.28 -0.77 -4.06
C ALA A 514 -15.39 0.08 -5.34
N ILE A 515 -14.33 0.81 -5.70
CA ILE A 515 -14.26 1.59 -6.95
C ILE A 515 -14.49 0.67 -8.16
N LYS A 516 -13.81 -0.49 -8.22
CA LYS A 516 -13.99 -1.47 -9.30
C LYS A 516 -15.46 -1.90 -9.44
N SER A 517 -16.09 -2.26 -8.34
CA SER A 517 -17.46 -2.76 -8.31
C SER A 517 -18.45 -1.68 -8.73
N PHE A 518 -18.24 -0.43 -8.29
CA PHE A 518 -19.02 0.72 -8.68
C PHE A 518 -18.89 1.00 -10.17
N LEU A 519 -17.66 1.10 -10.70
CA LEU A 519 -17.41 1.34 -12.13
C LEU A 519 -17.98 0.22 -13.01
N TYR A 520 -17.98 -1.02 -12.52
CA TYR A 520 -18.62 -2.14 -13.22
C TYR A 520 -20.14 -1.95 -13.33
N VAL A 521 -20.83 -1.60 -12.25
CA VAL A 521 -22.27 -1.29 -12.30
C VAL A 521 -22.52 -0.07 -13.20
N PHE A 522 -21.72 0.98 -13.04
CA PHE A 522 -21.78 2.20 -13.85
C PHE A 522 -21.65 1.89 -15.35
N SER A 523 -20.72 1.01 -15.72
CA SER A 523 -20.52 0.59 -17.11
C SER A 523 -21.75 -0.09 -17.69
N ARG A 524 -22.42 -0.95 -16.91
CA ARG A 524 -23.66 -1.60 -17.37
C ARG A 524 -24.79 -0.60 -17.58
N VAL A 525 -24.91 0.40 -16.71
CA VAL A 525 -25.94 1.44 -16.82
C VAL A 525 -25.68 2.38 -17.99
N ILE A 526 -24.43 2.78 -18.21
CA ILE A 526 -24.06 3.70 -19.30
C ILE A 526 -24.18 3.06 -20.66
N PHE A 527 -23.76 1.81 -20.84
CA PHE A 527 -23.72 1.17 -22.16
C PHE A 527 -24.94 0.30 -22.44
N ASP A 528 -25.99 0.48 -21.64
CA ASP A 528 -27.26 -0.16 -21.88
C ASP A 528 -27.81 0.27 -23.25
N LYS A 529 -28.46 -0.67 -23.94
CA LYS A 529 -29.05 -0.48 -25.26
C LYS A 529 -29.99 0.73 -25.37
N SER A 530 -30.52 1.26 -24.26
CA SER A 530 -31.37 2.46 -24.25
C SER A 530 -30.64 3.79 -24.42
N THR A 531 -29.31 3.81 -24.32
CA THR A 531 -28.53 5.06 -24.29
C THR A 531 -27.91 5.45 -25.63
N ASP A 532 -27.96 4.58 -26.64
CA ASP A 532 -27.25 4.70 -27.93
C ASP A 532 -25.73 4.93 -27.84
N ILE A 533 -25.13 4.81 -26.65
CA ILE A 533 -23.69 4.98 -26.45
C ILE A 533 -22.97 3.66 -26.75
N HIS A 534 -22.10 3.67 -27.76
CA HIS A 534 -21.26 2.52 -28.09
C HIS A 534 -20.01 2.43 -27.19
N VAL A 535 -19.60 1.18 -26.89
CA VAL A 535 -18.43 0.85 -26.08
C VAL A 535 -17.18 0.86 -26.96
N ASP A 536 -16.35 1.87 -26.77
CA ASP A 536 -14.95 1.85 -27.20
C ASP A 536 -14.06 1.37 -26.05
N LEU A 537 -13.61 0.11 -26.11
CA LEU A 537 -12.87 -0.50 -25.00
C LEU A 537 -11.54 0.22 -24.68
N LEU A 538 -10.91 0.84 -25.68
CA LEU A 538 -9.59 1.50 -25.57
C LEU A 538 -9.52 2.77 -26.44
N GLU A 539 -8.51 3.62 -26.21
CA GLU A 539 -8.33 4.86 -26.96
C GLU A 539 -8.02 4.57 -28.42
N HIS A 540 -8.70 5.25 -29.33
CA HIS A 540 -8.48 5.11 -30.75
C HIS A 540 -7.22 5.89 -31.18
N GLU A 541 -6.21 5.18 -31.70
CA GLU A 541 -5.19 5.79 -32.57
C GLU A 541 -5.78 5.89 -33.99
N ALA A 542 -5.40 6.93 -34.76
CA ALA A 542 -6.09 7.33 -36.00
C ALA A 542 -6.07 6.29 -37.14
N ASP A 543 -5.19 5.29 -37.08
CA ASP A 543 -5.00 4.30 -38.15
C ASP A 543 -5.51 2.92 -37.73
N ALA A 544 -6.82 2.68 -37.89
CA ALA A 544 -7.38 1.35 -37.70
C ALA A 544 -6.94 0.42 -38.85
N ARG A 545 -6.10 -0.57 -38.53
CA ARG A 545 -5.60 -1.60 -39.46
C ARG A 545 -6.17 -2.95 -39.09
N GLN A 546 -6.54 -3.75 -40.08
CA GLN A 546 -7.23 -5.02 -39.87
C GLN A 546 -6.51 -6.15 -40.61
N GLY A 547 -6.04 -7.14 -39.84
CA GLY A 547 -5.46 -8.35 -40.35
C GLY A 547 -6.47 -9.36 -40.86
N ALA A 548 -6.02 -10.60 -40.99
CA ALA A 548 -6.85 -11.75 -41.35
C ALA A 548 -6.80 -12.81 -40.25
N VAL A 549 -7.94 -13.45 -39.98
CA VAL A 549 -8.04 -14.53 -39.00
C VAL A 549 -8.48 -15.82 -39.68
N LYS A 550 -7.74 -16.89 -39.43
CA LYS A 550 -8.06 -18.25 -39.88
C LYS A 550 -8.26 -19.16 -38.67
N HIS A 551 -9.25 -20.04 -38.77
CA HIS A 551 -9.59 -21.02 -37.74
C HIS A 551 -9.26 -22.41 -38.24
N LEU A 552 -8.31 -23.07 -37.59
CA LEU A 552 -7.76 -24.34 -38.05
C LEU A 552 -7.54 -25.28 -36.86
N GLN A 553 -7.69 -26.59 -37.06
CA GLN A 553 -7.21 -27.58 -36.10
C GLN A 553 -5.68 -27.69 -36.15
N GLU A 554 -5.11 -27.44 -37.33
CA GLU A 554 -3.67 -27.47 -37.61
C GLU A 554 -3.25 -26.14 -38.24
N VAL A 555 -2.28 -25.44 -37.63
CA VAL A 555 -1.68 -24.23 -38.19
C VAL A 555 -0.29 -24.56 -38.71
N MET A 556 -0.18 -24.66 -40.05
CA MET A 556 1.10 -24.82 -40.73
C MET A 556 1.72 -23.44 -41.02
N ILE A 557 2.93 -23.23 -40.51
CA ILE A 557 3.80 -22.11 -40.89
C ILE A 557 4.79 -22.64 -41.92
N PRO A 558 4.81 -22.09 -43.15
CA PRO A 558 5.66 -22.63 -44.20
C PRO A 558 7.13 -22.38 -43.86
N GLY A 559 8.03 -23.25 -44.33
CA GLY A 559 9.46 -23.16 -44.01
C GLY A 559 10.14 -21.91 -44.57
N ASP A 560 9.56 -21.28 -45.60
CA ASP A 560 10.02 -20.02 -46.19
C ASP A 560 9.50 -18.77 -45.45
N TYR A 561 8.80 -18.93 -44.33
CA TYR A 561 8.27 -17.80 -43.56
C TYR A 561 9.41 -16.87 -43.11
N PRO A 562 9.33 -15.55 -43.37
CA PRO A 562 10.50 -14.67 -43.30
C PRO A 562 10.85 -14.19 -41.88
N TYR A 563 10.12 -14.63 -40.85
CA TYR A 563 10.27 -14.11 -39.49
C TYR A 563 10.43 -15.22 -38.47
N THR A 564 11.30 -14.98 -37.49
CA THR A 564 11.52 -15.89 -36.36
C THR A 564 10.22 -16.11 -35.58
N ILE A 565 9.93 -17.36 -35.21
CA ILE A 565 8.74 -17.73 -34.43
C ILE A 565 9.14 -18.02 -32.97
N TYR A 566 8.35 -17.49 -32.04
CA TYR A 566 8.41 -17.78 -30.62
C TYR A 566 7.12 -18.45 -30.18
N TYR A 567 7.21 -19.58 -29.47
CA TYR A 567 6.03 -20.26 -28.92
C TYR A 567 6.25 -20.71 -27.48
N LYS A 568 5.15 -20.92 -26.74
CA LYS A 568 5.24 -21.38 -25.34
C LYS A 568 5.85 -22.77 -25.26
N SER A 569 6.69 -22.98 -24.24
CA SER A 569 7.45 -24.23 -24.05
C SER A 569 6.59 -25.49 -23.84
N ASN A 570 5.31 -25.32 -23.48
CA ASN A 570 4.37 -26.44 -23.28
C ASN A 570 3.73 -26.94 -24.57
N PHE A 571 4.01 -26.32 -25.73
CA PHE A 571 3.59 -26.81 -27.04
C PHE A 571 4.75 -27.51 -27.72
N GLN A 572 4.45 -28.61 -28.42
CA GLN A 572 5.42 -29.40 -29.17
C GLN A 572 4.97 -29.44 -30.64
N PRO A 573 5.22 -28.36 -31.40
CA PRO A 573 4.92 -28.36 -32.84
C PRO A 573 5.81 -29.38 -33.57
N LEU A 574 5.32 -29.92 -34.67
CA LEU A 574 6.12 -30.73 -35.59
C LEU A 574 7.03 -29.80 -36.39
N GLY A 575 8.32 -30.08 -36.45
CA GLY A 575 9.29 -29.23 -37.14
C GLY A 575 10.71 -29.34 -36.58
N PRO A 576 11.57 -28.34 -36.81
CA PRO A 576 12.95 -28.32 -36.33
C PRO A 576 13.04 -28.23 -34.81
N ALA A 577 14.18 -28.66 -34.25
CA ALA A 577 14.43 -28.59 -32.82
C ALA A 577 14.42 -27.14 -32.31
N PRO A 578 13.63 -26.81 -31.26
CA PRO A 578 13.58 -25.45 -30.74
C PRO A 578 14.82 -25.05 -29.95
N ARG A 579 15.10 -23.74 -29.93
CA ARG A 579 16.07 -23.11 -29.02
C ARG A 579 15.36 -22.38 -27.90
N PHE A 580 15.90 -22.42 -26.69
CA PHE A 580 15.36 -21.64 -25.57
C PHE A 580 15.56 -20.13 -25.79
N SER A 581 14.53 -19.32 -25.49
CA SER A 581 14.61 -17.86 -25.54
C SER A 581 13.65 -17.19 -24.55
N ILE A 582 13.97 -15.96 -24.17
CA ILE A 582 13.11 -15.07 -23.37
C ILE A 582 12.88 -13.80 -24.21
N PRO A 583 12.02 -13.84 -25.25
CA PRO A 583 11.76 -12.67 -26.07
C PRO A 583 11.17 -11.56 -25.20
N GLN A 584 11.54 -10.29 -25.42
CA GLN A 584 10.93 -9.13 -24.76
C GLN A 584 10.84 -9.22 -23.23
N TRP A 585 11.94 -9.54 -22.54
CA TRP A 585 11.95 -9.78 -21.08
C TRP A 585 11.32 -8.65 -20.21
N ARG A 586 11.29 -7.40 -20.67
CA ARG A 586 10.64 -6.32 -19.89
C ARG A 586 9.13 -6.24 -20.09
N SER A 587 8.59 -6.85 -21.14
CA SER A 587 7.19 -6.69 -21.50
C SER A 587 6.31 -7.75 -20.82
N SER A 588 5.21 -7.29 -20.21
CA SER A 588 4.21 -8.15 -19.55
C SER A 588 4.76 -9.20 -18.58
N LEU A 589 5.86 -8.90 -17.88
CA LEU A 589 6.60 -9.81 -17.00
C LEU A 589 5.71 -10.70 -16.12
N LEU A 590 4.88 -10.10 -15.26
CA LEU A 590 4.05 -10.82 -14.29
C LEU A 590 3.03 -11.75 -14.97
N SER A 591 2.42 -11.30 -16.06
CA SER A 591 1.45 -12.10 -16.81
C SER A 591 2.13 -13.27 -17.51
N ARG A 592 3.31 -13.05 -18.09
CA ARG A 592 4.07 -14.10 -18.75
C ARG A 592 4.54 -15.17 -17.77
N ILE A 593 4.99 -14.79 -16.58
CA ILE A 593 5.33 -15.75 -15.52
C ILE A 593 4.08 -16.54 -15.11
N ARG A 594 2.96 -15.85 -14.81
CA ARG A 594 1.71 -16.48 -14.39
C ARG A 594 1.16 -17.50 -15.40
N PHE A 595 1.31 -17.23 -16.70
CA PHE A 595 0.75 -18.05 -17.78
C PHE A 595 1.78 -18.90 -18.53
N GLY A 596 2.98 -19.07 -17.97
CA GLY A 596 4.03 -19.91 -18.56
C GLY A 596 4.56 -19.42 -19.93
N ALA A 597 4.39 -18.13 -20.24
CA ALA A 597 4.87 -17.49 -21.48
C ALA A 597 6.18 -16.72 -21.28
N TRP A 598 6.80 -16.82 -20.10
CA TRP A 598 8.09 -16.17 -19.84
C TRP A 598 9.22 -16.86 -20.61
N ASN A 599 9.29 -18.19 -20.49
CA ASN A 599 10.21 -19.04 -21.21
C ASN A 599 9.53 -19.53 -22.50
N MET A 600 10.14 -19.22 -23.65
CA MET A 600 9.59 -19.57 -24.95
C MET A 600 10.62 -20.33 -25.77
N ASN A 601 10.13 -21.21 -26.62
CA ASN A 601 10.91 -21.84 -27.66
C ASN A 601 10.98 -20.90 -28.87
N ARG A 602 12.17 -20.79 -29.44
CA ARG A 602 12.50 -19.99 -30.62
C ARG A 602 12.83 -20.94 -31.77
N VAL A 603 12.25 -20.67 -32.93
CA VAL A 603 12.61 -21.29 -34.20
C VAL A 603 13.03 -20.19 -35.15
N ASP A 604 14.28 -20.24 -35.57
CA ASP A 604 14.84 -19.34 -36.57
C ASP A 604 14.24 -19.71 -37.93
N MET A 605 13.59 -18.75 -38.59
CA MET A 605 13.01 -18.90 -39.93
C MET A 605 13.68 -17.88 -40.87
N PRO A 606 13.77 -18.13 -42.19
CA PRO A 606 13.34 -19.33 -42.90
C PRO A 606 14.18 -20.57 -42.56
N LEU A 607 13.65 -21.75 -42.84
CA LEU A 607 14.26 -23.06 -42.58
C LEU A 607 14.95 -23.61 -43.83
N ASP A 608 16.15 -24.16 -43.66
CA ASP A 608 16.97 -24.69 -44.77
C ASP A 608 16.26 -25.81 -45.55
N ASP A 609 15.60 -26.73 -44.84
CA ASP A 609 14.93 -27.90 -45.44
C ASP A 609 13.57 -27.60 -46.07
N LYS A 610 13.12 -26.32 -46.06
CA LYS A 610 11.75 -25.87 -46.44
C LYS A 610 10.60 -26.56 -45.69
N ARG A 611 10.88 -27.53 -44.81
CA ARG A 611 9.90 -28.18 -43.93
C ARG A 611 9.31 -27.12 -43.01
N GLY A 612 7.99 -26.98 -43.02
CA GLY A 612 7.29 -26.01 -42.19
C GLY A 612 7.32 -26.36 -40.70
N LEU A 613 6.80 -25.44 -39.90
CA LEU A 613 6.49 -25.63 -38.50
C LEU A 613 4.98 -25.82 -38.36
N THR A 614 4.55 -26.96 -37.85
CA THR A 614 3.14 -27.31 -37.73
C THR A 614 2.70 -27.34 -36.27
N PHE A 615 1.72 -26.52 -35.93
CA PHE A 615 1.05 -26.56 -34.63
C PHE A 615 -0.23 -27.38 -34.74
N ASN A 616 -0.32 -28.46 -33.97
CA ASN A 616 -1.53 -29.26 -33.83
C ASN A 616 -2.26 -28.85 -32.55
N ALA A 617 -3.57 -28.66 -32.64
CA ALA A 617 -4.41 -28.54 -31.46
C ALA A 617 -4.39 -29.86 -30.67
N ILE A 618 -4.44 -29.76 -29.34
CA ILE A 618 -4.50 -30.92 -28.45
C ILE A 618 -5.98 -31.15 -28.09
N GLU A 619 -6.47 -32.38 -28.25
CA GLU A 619 -7.85 -32.77 -27.90
C GLU A 619 -8.94 -31.96 -28.62
N ALA A 620 -9.89 -31.38 -27.88
CA ALA A 620 -11.02 -30.61 -28.38
C ALA A 620 -10.71 -29.11 -28.58
N GLU A 621 -9.43 -28.73 -28.52
CA GLU A 621 -9.00 -27.36 -28.76
C GLU A 621 -8.98 -27.02 -30.25
N TYR A 622 -9.05 -25.74 -30.57
CA TYR A 622 -8.83 -25.20 -31.91
C TYR A 622 -7.76 -24.11 -31.86
N LEU A 623 -7.08 -23.91 -32.97
CA LEU A 623 -6.10 -22.86 -33.12
C LEU A 623 -6.67 -21.72 -33.99
N VAL A 624 -6.31 -20.51 -33.61
CA VAL A 624 -6.67 -19.27 -34.28
C VAL A 624 -5.37 -18.65 -34.77
N ASP A 625 -5.19 -18.66 -36.08
CA ASP A 625 -4.07 -18.02 -36.75
C ASP A 625 -4.46 -16.59 -37.13
N TRP A 626 -3.94 -15.62 -36.38
CA TRP A 626 -4.18 -14.19 -36.59
C TRP A 626 -2.98 -13.58 -37.31
N GLN A 627 -3.16 -13.30 -38.60
CA GLN A 627 -2.18 -12.61 -39.43
C GLN A 627 -2.40 -11.12 -39.28
N MET A 628 -1.53 -10.47 -38.52
CA MET A 628 -1.72 -9.08 -38.12
C MET A 628 -1.05 -8.12 -39.12
N GLU A 629 -1.73 -7.05 -39.50
CA GLU A 629 -1.16 -5.97 -40.30
C GLU A 629 -0.14 -5.14 -39.50
N GLU A 630 0.68 -4.36 -40.21
CA GLU A 630 1.57 -3.40 -39.57
C GLU A 630 0.78 -2.35 -38.78
N GLY A 631 1.15 -2.15 -37.51
CA GLY A 631 0.46 -1.22 -36.61
C GLY A 631 -0.82 -1.77 -35.98
N GLU A 632 -1.32 -2.93 -36.42
CA GLU A 632 -2.49 -3.56 -35.81
C GLU A 632 -2.22 -3.92 -34.33
N GLU A 633 -3.24 -3.70 -33.50
CA GLU A 633 -3.23 -4.04 -32.08
C GLU A 633 -4.42 -4.93 -31.73
N VAL A 634 -4.12 -6.12 -31.21
CA VAL A 634 -5.09 -7.15 -30.84
C VAL A 634 -5.05 -7.36 -29.34
N ILE A 635 -6.19 -7.22 -28.68
CA ILE A 635 -6.34 -7.57 -27.28
C ILE A 635 -6.65 -9.05 -27.17
N PHE A 636 -5.96 -9.76 -26.29
CA PHE A 636 -6.11 -11.20 -26.12
C PHE A 636 -5.92 -11.64 -24.65
N SER A 637 -6.28 -12.89 -24.36
CA SER A 637 -5.99 -13.54 -23.06
C SER A 637 -4.70 -14.36 -23.12
N TYR A 638 -3.75 -14.13 -22.20
CA TYR A 638 -2.52 -14.92 -22.12
C TYR A 638 -2.75 -16.42 -21.90
N GLY A 639 -3.89 -16.80 -21.29
CA GLY A 639 -4.28 -18.21 -21.17
C GLY A 639 -4.46 -18.90 -22.52
N ASN A 640 -4.79 -18.12 -23.55
CA ASN A 640 -5.04 -18.56 -24.91
C ASN A 640 -3.85 -18.31 -25.85
N PHE A 641 -2.78 -17.66 -25.38
CA PHE A 641 -1.58 -17.44 -26.19
C PHE A 641 -0.85 -18.75 -26.49
N VAL A 642 -0.44 -18.97 -27.74
CA VAL A 642 0.34 -20.14 -28.17
C VAL A 642 1.69 -19.71 -28.75
N ALA A 643 1.67 -18.91 -29.80
CA ALA A 643 2.87 -18.47 -30.52
C ALA A 643 2.75 -17.04 -31.06
N MET A 644 3.88 -16.43 -31.38
CA MET A 644 3.99 -15.16 -32.09
C MET A 644 5.25 -15.13 -32.95
N ASN A 645 5.28 -14.29 -33.99
CA ASN A 645 6.54 -13.95 -34.65
C ASN A 645 7.28 -12.80 -33.94
N GLU A 646 8.52 -12.52 -34.37
CA GLU A 646 9.37 -11.48 -33.77
C GLU A 646 8.83 -10.04 -33.88
N ASN A 647 7.94 -9.78 -34.84
CA ASN A 647 7.36 -8.45 -35.08
C ASN A 647 6.22 -8.10 -34.11
N VAL A 648 5.67 -9.08 -33.39
CA VAL A 648 4.59 -8.88 -32.42
C VAL A 648 5.16 -8.50 -31.06
N GLU A 649 4.90 -7.28 -30.62
CA GLU A 649 5.22 -6.82 -29.28
C GLU A 649 4.06 -7.08 -28.32
N LEU A 650 4.31 -7.87 -27.28
CA LEU A 650 3.35 -8.10 -26.21
C LEU A 650 3.42 -6.94 -25.22
N ARG A 651 2.26 -6.40 -24.83
CA ARG A 651 2.16 -5.30 -23.87
C ARG A 651 1.05 -5.56 -22.87
N THR A 652 1.23 -5.01 -21.67
CA THR A 652 0.17 -4.94 -20.67
C THR A 652 -0.45 -3.55 -20.74
N VAL A 653 -1.74 -3.49 -21.06
CA VAL A 653 -2.50 -2.25 -21.11
C VAL A 653 -3.34 -2.17 -19.84
N ILE A 654 -3.11 -1.14 -19.03
CA ILE A 654 -3.93 -0.85 -17.86
C ILE A 654 -4.96 0.21 -18.28
N SER A 655 -6.23 -0.17 -18.28
CA SER A 655 -7.34 0.72 -18.61
C SER A 655 -8.30 0.82 -17.44
N LEU A 656 -8.56 2.05 -16.99
CA LEU A 656 -9.54 2.41 -15.98
C LEU A 656 -10.80 3.02 -16.61
N ARG A 657 -10.93 2.89 -17.94
CA ARG A 657 -12.12 3.29 -18.68
C ARG A 657 -13.32 2.48 -18.24
N VAL A 658 -14.46 3.13 -18.09
CA VAL A 658 -15.75 2.50 -17.78
C VAL A 658 -16.08 1.43 -18.84
N ALA A 659 -15.74 1.68 -20.11
CA ALA A 659 -15.85 0.70 -21.20
C ALA A 659 -15.10 -0.61 -20.89
N SER A 660 -13.82 -0.50 -20.54
CA SER A 660 -13.02 -1.66 -20.15
C SER A 660 -13.49 -2.32 -18.85
N MET A 661 -14.13 -1.55 -17.95
CA MET A 661 -14.65 -2.08 -16.67
C MET A 661 -15.78 -3.05 -16.84
N LEU A 662 -16.52 -2.92 -17.93
CA LEU A 662 -17.54 -3.88 -18.33
C LEU A 662 -16.98 -5.31 -18.34
N MET A 663 -15.76 -5.51 -18.87
CA MET A 663 -15.09 -6.81 -18.89
C MET A 663 -14.65 -7.32 -17.51
N GLY A 664 -14.80 -6.50 -16.46
CA GLY A 664 -14.39 -6.82 -15.09
C GLY A 664 -12.88 -6.84 -14.86
N ARG A 665 -12.10 -6.29 -15.81
CA ARG A 665 -10.64 -6.32 -15.82
C ARG A 665 -10.09 -4.91 -16.02
N PHE A 666 -9.07 -4.55 -15.25
CA PHE A 666 -8.26 -3.33 -15.46
C PHE A 666 -7.06 -3.60 -16.35
N ILE A 667 -6.63 -4.85 -16.41
CA ILE A 667 -5.39 -5.27 -17.02
C ILE A 667 -5.76 -6.11 -18.24
N PHE A 668 -5.38 -5.59 -19.41
CA PHE A 668 -5.52 -6.25 -20.70
C PHE A 668 -4.14 -6.57 -21.24
N HIS A 669 -4.09 -7.56 -22.12
CA HIS A 669 -2.88 -7.93 -22.82
C HIS A 669 -3.10 -7.66 -24.29
N ALA A 670 -2.17 -6.91 -24.86
CA ALA A 670 -2.22 -6.48 -26.24
C ALA A 670 -1.02 -7.05 -26.99
N ALA A 671 -1.25 -7.49 -28.21
CA ALA A 671 -0.22 -7.79 -29.20
C ALA A 671 -0.24 -6.64 -30.20
N ARG A 672 0.88 -5.94 -30.37
CA ARG A 672 1.01 -4.83 -31.34
C ARG A 672 2.13 -5.11 -32.32
N CYS A 673 1.86 -4.98 -33.61
CA CYS A 673 2.88 -5.12 -34.65
C CYS A 673 3.74 -3.87 -34.75
N LYS A 674 5.07 -4.04 -34.75
CA LYS A 674 6.03 -2.93 -34.92
C LYS A 674 6.70 -2.98 -36.29
N GLY A 675 6.34 -2.05 -37.17
CA GLY A 675 7.05 -1.78 -38.42
C GLY A 675 6.90 -2.82 -39.54
N ARG A 676 6.29 -3.98 -39.24
CA ARG A 676 6.05 -5.08 -40.19
C ARG A 676 4.83 -5.90 -39.78
N PRO A 677 4.24 -6.69 -40.70
CA PRO A 677 3.18 -7.63 -40.38
C PRO A 677 3.62 -8.64 -39.31
N GLY A 678 2.68 -8.93 -38.41
CA GLY A 678 2.84 -9.89 -37.32
C GLY A 678 2.05 -11.16 -37.57
N ARG A 679 2.34 -12.21 -36.80
CA ARG A 679 1.50 -13.40 -36.74
C ARG A 679 1.36 -13.81 -35.29
N LEU A 680 0.12 -13.99 -34.84
CA LEU A 680 -0.25 -14.35 -33.48
C LEU A 680 -1.11 -15.61 -33.53
N ILE A 681 -0.68 -16.67 -32.86
CA ILE A 681 -1.42 -17.92 -32.75
C ILE A 681 -2.03 -18.01 -31.36
N LEU A 682 -3.35 -18.18 -31.32
CA LEU A 682 -4.13 -18.36 -30.11
C LEU A 682 -4.80 -19.74 -30.10
N ARG A 683 -5.16 -20.23 -28.92
CA ARG A 683 -5.98 -21.43 -28.73
C ARG A 683 -7.36 -21.10 -28.19
N THR A 684 -8.33 -21.94 -28.51
CA THR A 684 -9.69 -21.92 -27.99
C THR A 684 -10.06 -23.33 -27.55
N ARG A 685 -10.88 -23.50 -26.50
CA ARG A 685 -11.28 -24.84 -25.99
C ARG A 685 -12.50 -25.40 -26.72
N GLY A 686 -13.19 -24.59 -27.50
CA GLY A 686 -14.27 -24.98 -28.40
C GLY A 686 -14.11 -24.34 -29.77
N LYS A 687 -15.07 -24.59 -30.66
CA LYS A 687 -15.04 -24.06 -32.02
C LYS A 687 -15.01 -22.52 -31.98
N PRO A 688 -14.01 -21.88 -32.59
CA PRO A 688 -13.98 -20.43 -32.67
C PRO A 688 -15.02 -19.96 -33.67
N ALA A 689 -15.66 -18.83 -33.38
CA ALA A 689 -16.52 -18.14 -34.34
C ALA A 689 -16.00 -16.72 -34.58
N THR A 690 -16.04 -16.28 -35.83
CA THR A 690 -15.70 -14.90 -36.22
C THR A 690 -16.89 -13.96 -36.05
N ALA A 691 -16.59 -12.67 -36.05
CA ALA A 691 -17.55 -11.58 -36.01
C ALA A 691 -18.72 -11.71 -37.00
N GLU A 692 -18.48 -12.22 -38.22
CA GLU A 692 -19.51 -12.37 -39.26
C GLU A 692 -20.54 -13.45 -38.92
N GLN A 693 -20.11 -14.48 -38.21
CA GLN A 693 -20.94 -15.61 -37.81
C GLN A 693 -21.78 -15.29 -36.57
N VAL A 694 -21.38 -14.27 -35.82
CA VAL A 694 -21.93 -13.97 -34.49
C VAL A 694 -22.62 -12.61 -34.52
N ARG A 695 -23.83 -12.59 -35.12
CA ARG A 695 -24.76 -11.45 -35.02
C ARG A 695 -25.48 -11.39 -33.67
N GLN A 696 -25.43 -12.48 -32.90
CA GLN A 696 -26.11 -12.62 -31.62
C GLN A 696 -25.31 -12.03 -30.46
N SER A 697 -25.99 -11.74 -29.36
CA SER A 697 -25.33 -11.25 -28.14
C SER A 697 -24.50 -12.38 -27.49
N ILE A 698 -23.24 -12.08 -27.19
CA ILE A 698 -22.24 -13.03 -26.68
C ILE A 698 -21.85 -12.71 -25.24
N PRO A 699 -21.79 -13.70 -24.35
CA PRO A 699 -21.20 -13.50 -23.02
C PRO A 699 -19.75 -12.99 -23.12
N ALA A 700 -19.41 -11.96 -22.36
CA ALA A 700 -18.06 -11.40 -22.36
C ALA A 700 -16.96 -12.39 -21.96
N SER A 701 -17.30 -13.43 -21.20
CA SER A 701 -16.37 -14.52 -20.83
C SER A 701 -15.93 -15.36 -22.03
N ARG A 702 -16.70 -15.39 -23.12
CA ARG A 702 -16.39 -16.11 -24.37
C ARG A 702 -15.53 -15.30 -25.34
N LEU A 703 -15.29 -14.02 -25.07
CA LEU A 703 -14.44 -13.18 -25.89
C LEU A 703 -12.96 -13.53 -25.65
N ILE A 704 -12.31 -14.09 -26.67
CA ILE A 704 -10.92 -14.58 -26.58
C ILE A 704 -9.93 -13.51 -27.00
N ALA A 705 -10.19 -12.92 -28.16
CA ALA A 705 -9.37 -11.85 -28.72
C ALA A 705 -10.20 -10.93 -29.60
N TRP A 706 -9.79 -9.67 -29.71
CA TRP A 706 -10.45 -8.67 -30.54
C TRP A 706 -9.49 -7.56 -30.95
N ASN A 707 -9.75 -6.91 -32.09
CA ASN A 707 -9.04 -5.67 -32.45
C ASN A 707 -9.32 -4.57 -31.43
N ARG A 708 -8.31 -3.75 -31.13
CA ARG A 708 -8.41 -2.63 -30.18
C ARG A 708 -9.58 -1.67 -30.47
N TYR A 709 -9.92 -1.48 -31.73
CA TYR A 709 -10.98 -0.58 -32.23
C TYR A 709 -12.34 -1.27 -32.43
N ALA A 710 -12.48 -2.55 -32.06
CA ALA A 710 -13.77 -3.24 -32.12
C ALA A 710 -14.77 -2.56 -31.16
N ARG A 711 -15.95 -2.23 -31.68
CA ARG A 711 -17.03 -1.54 -30.95
C ARG A 711 -18.08 -2.53 -30.49
N PHE A 712 -18.51 -2.40 -29.23
CA PHE A 712 -19.52 -3.26 -28.63
C PHE A 712 -20.69 -2.42 -28.10
N SER A 713 -21.88 -3.01 -28.05
CA SER A 713 -23.01 -2.57 -27.25
C SER A 713 -23.31 -3.64 -26.19
N VAL A 714 -24.01 -3.26 -25.12
CA VAL A 714 -24.27 -4.16 -24.00
C VAL A 714 -25.74 -4.49 -23.97
N ASP A 715 -26.03 -5.78 -24.08
CA ASP A 715 -27.37 -6.31 -23.88
C ASP A 715 -27.44 -6.90 -22.47
N SER A 716 -28.07 -6.17 -21.56
CA SER A 716 -28.24 -6.60 -20.18
C SER A 716 -29.55 -6.06 -19.62
N HIS A 717 -30.28 -6.89 -18.88
CA HIS A 717 -31.40 -6.40 -18.09
C HIS A 717 -30.85 -5.61 -16.89
N LEU A 718 -31.33 -4.36 -16.72
CA LEU A 718 -30.89 -3.47 -15.64
C LEU A 718 -31.71 -3.63 -14.36
N THR A 719 -32.16 -4.86 -14.04
CA THR A 719 -32.77 -5.13 -12.74
C THR A 719 -31.69 -5.30 -11.67
N ARG A 720 -32.03 -5.07 -10.40
CA ARG A 720 -31.08 -5.32 -9.29
C ARG A 720 -30.61 -6.77 -9.28
N ALA A 721 -31.51 -7.74 -9.44
CA ALA A 721 -31.14 -9.16 -9.46
C ALA A 721 -30.17 -9.47 -10.61
N ASP A 722 -30.42 -8.94 -11.81
CA ASP A 722 -29.57 -9.20 -12.98
C ASP A 722 -28.18 -8.57 -12.89
N ILE A 723 -28.04 -7.44 -12.18
CA ILE A 723 -26.74 -6.82 -11.96
C ILE A 723 -25.90 -7.64 -10.97
N PHE A 724 -26.54 -8.24 -9.97
CA PHE A 724 -25.87 -9.00 -8.91
C PHE A 724 -25.54 -10.43 -9.30
N LEU A 725 -26.50 -11.13 -9.90
CA LEU A 725 -26.41 -12.56 -10.18
C LEU A 725 -25.98 -12.82 -11.62
N ASN A 726 -26.56 -12.08 -12.56
CA ASN A 726 -26.37 -12.34 -13.98
C ASN A 726 -25.20 -11.55 -14.58
N GLY A 727 -24.63 -12.13 -15.64
CA GLY A 727 -23.66 -11.46 -16.49
C GLY A 727 -24.33 -10.41 -17.39
N PHE A 728 -23.59 -9.99 -18.40
CA PHE A 728 -24.11 -9.22 -19.53
C PHE A 728 -23.61 -9.89 -20.81
N ASN A 729 -24.33 -9.66 -21.90
CA ASN A 729 -23.89 -10.05 -23.22
C ASN A 729 -23.41 -8.81 -23.97
N LEU A 730 -22.37 -8.99 -24.77
CA LEU A 730 -21.89 -8.00 -25.72
C LEU A 730 -22.59 -8.26 -27.05
N ARG A 731 -23.09 -7.23 -27.68
CA ARG A 731 -23.49 -7.26 -29.07
C ARG A 731 -22.49 -6.43 -29.86
N ARG A 732 -22.13 -6.84 -31.07
CA ARG A 732 -21.27 -6.03 -31.94
C ARG A 732 -22.08 -4.83 -32.43
N SER A 733 -21.46 -3.65 -32.50
CA SER A 733 -22.12 -2.49 -33.10
C SER A 733 -22.20 -2.66 -34.61
N GLU A 734 -23.39 -2.52 -35.19
CA GLU A 734 -23.65 -2.60 -36.64
C GLU A 734 -23.53 -1.23 -37.33
N THR A 735 -23.10 -0.18 -36.62
CA THR A 735 -23.07 1.19 -37.14
C THR A 735 -22.08 1.31 -38.31
N ASP A 736 -22.62 1.37 -39.53
CA ASP A 736 -21.91 1.56 -40.82
C ASP A 736 -21.52 3.04 -41.07
N ASP A 737 -21.76 3.94 -40.12
CA ASP A 737 -21.65 5.40 -40.31
C ASP A 737 -20.23 5.93 -40.52
N ASP A 738 -19.21 5.15 -40.18
CA ASP A 738 -17.82 5.48 -40.47
C ASP A 738 -17.28 4.39 -41.40
N ALA A 739 -16.75 4.72 -42.57
CA ALA A 739 -16.10 3.81 -43.54
C ALA A 739 -14.84 3.08 -42.99
N ARG A 740 -14.78 2.82 -41.69
CA ARG A 740 -13.73 2.20 -40.92
C ARG A 740 -13.99 0.70 -40.79
N PRO A 741 -12.92 -0.10 -40.70
CA PRO A 741 -13.06 -1.52 -40.40
C PRO A 741 -13.78 -1.70 -39.04
N GLN A 742 -14.79 -2.57 -39.00
CA GLN A 742 -15.53 -2.88 -37.77
C GLN A 742 -14.69 -3.64 -36.72
N GLY A 743 -13.53 -4.17 -37.12
CA GLY A 743 -12.62 -4.93 -36.26
C GLY A 743 -13.03 -6.39 -36.11
N ILE A 744 -12.05 -7.28 -36.14
CA ILE A 744 -12.23 -8.71 -35.97
C ILE A 744 -12.40 -9.02 -34.48
N ILE A 745 -13.33 -9.91 -34.18
CA ILE A 745 -13.51 -10.52 -32.87
C ILE A 745 -13.43 -12.04 -33.03
N VAL A 746 -12.82 -12.68 -32.04
CA VAL A 746 -12.71 -14.13 -31.94
C VAL A 746 -13.39 -14.55 -30.64
N VAL A 747 -14.42 -15.36 -30.78
CA VAL A 747 -15.23 -15.83 -29.66
C VAL A 747 -15.29 -17.35 -29.63
N GLU A 748 -15.52 -17.87 -28.44
CA GLU A 748 -15.71 -19.30 -28.23
C GLU A 748 -17.19 -19.67 -28.32
N ALA A 749 -17.60 -20.39 -29.37
CA ALA A 749 -19.02 -20.69 -29.60
C ALA A 749 -19.59 -21.65 -28.54
N ASP A 750 -18.82 -22.69 -28.18
CA ASP A 750 -19.32 -23.84 -27.44
C ASP A 750 -18.93 -23.86 -25.94
N ALA A 751 -18.30 -22.80 -25.44
CA ALA A 751 -17.83 -22.80 -24.05
C ALA A 751 -18.99 -22.79 -23.04
N ARG A 752 -19.09 -23.87 -22.26
CA ARG A 752 -19.84 -23.93 -21.00
C ARG A 752 -19.09 -23.22 -19.87
N SER A 753 -18.68 -21.97 -20.07
CA SER A 753 -18.01 -21.18 -19.02
C SER A 753 -19.04 -20.50 -18.12
N GLY A 754 -19.88 -21.29 -17.44
CA GLY A 754 -20.81 -20.80 -16.42
C GLY A 754 -20.14 -20.76 -15.05
N SER A 755 -19.27 -19.77 -14.80
CA SER A 755 -18.95 -19.43 -13.41
C SER A 755 -20.27 -19.00 -12.76
N ILE A 756 -20.70 -19.69 -11.70
CA ILE A 756 -21.97 -19.43 -10.97
C ILE A 756 -22.03 -17.97 -10.45
N MET A 757 -20.91 -17.24 -10.43
CA MET A 757 -20.85 -15.81 -10.08
C MET A 757 -20.26 -14.97 -11.22
N VAL A 758 -21.11 -14.42 -12.09
CA VAL A 758 -20.67 -13.51 -13.18
C VAL A 758 -20.99 -12.03 -12.85
N GLY A 759 -22.06 -11.77 -12.10
CA GLY A 759 -22.47 -10.42 -11.67
C GLY A 759 -21.60 -9.79 -10.58
N THR A 760 -22.08 -8.73 -9.92
CA THR A 760 -21.34 -8.04 -8.84
C THR A 760 -21.06 -8.94 -7.63
N LEU A 761 -21.82 -10.04 -7.44
CA LEU A 761 -21.60 -11.00 -6.37
C LEU A 761 -20.18 -11.61 -6.39
N ARG A 762 -19.51 -11.61 -7.54
CA ARG A 762 -18.09 -12.01 -7.65
C ARG A 762 -17.15 -11.19 -6.73
N PHE A 763 -17.58 -9.99 -6.34
CA PHE A 763 -16.86 -9.11 -5.41
C PHE A 763 -17.23 -9.35 -3.94
N ALA A 764 -18.35 -10.02 -3.64
CA ALA A 764 -18.82 -10.25 -2.26
C ALA A 764 -17.78 -10.95 -1.40
N LYS A 765 -17.09 -11.96 -1.95
CA LYS A 765 -15.99 -12.64 -1.25
C LYS A 765 -14.88 -11.70 -0.80
N HIS A 766 -14.67 -10.58 -1.49
CA HIS A 766 -13.63 -9.63 -1.16
C HIS A 766 -14.09 -8.59 -0.14
N PHE A 767 -15.39 -8.25 -0.14
CA PHE A 767 -15.97 -7.35 0.86
C PHE A 767 -16.11 -8.01 2.22
N LEU A 768 -16.30 -9.33 2.26
CA LEU A 768 -16.39 -10.13 3.49
C LEU A 768 -15.03 -10.55 4.06
N LEU A 769 -13.91 -10.19 3.40
CA LEU A 769 -12.59 -10.40 3.99
C LEU A 769 -12.42 -9.42 5.16
N PRO A 770 -11.98 -9.88 6.34
CA PRO A 770 -11.70 -8.99 7.46
C PRO A 770 -10.57 -8.02 7.07
N VAL A 771 -10.81 -6.74 7.33
CA VAL A 771 -9.92 -5.60 7.03
C VAL A 771 -9.37 -4.99 8.31
#